data_AF-A0AAU6Z5F5-F1
#
_entry.id   AF-A0AAU6Z5F5-F1
#
_cell.length_a   1.000
_cell.length_b   1.000
_cell.length_c   1.000
_cell.angle_alpha   90.00
_cell.angle_beta   90.00
_cell.angle_gamma   90.00
#
_symmetry.space_group_name_H-M   'P 1'
#
loop_
_entity.id
_entity.type
_entity.pdbx_description
1 polymer ?
#
loop_
_entity_poly.entity_id
_entity_poly.type
_entity_poly.pdbx_seq_one_letter_code
_entity_poly.pdbx_strand_id
1 'polypeptide(L)'
;MSSIKRSIASMTGLLILAAGLVSVPAAPSLAVSTANPDDPPSQFVAGTPHSEHGYESAPGVPAAPPAKTGPQTEAAGTASAAIRVKLVTAKLADNKNTVSMTAADQAVAASSNYWKAMSNGRISMTVASRVTGHQSAATSSQSYYDIINQITKELNWTYSTNTALVVFIPPSALSGGALGAGYSSNGNSGRVLMPQISNFTQSVLAHEFGHVLGLMHADSLQCGSGAADVSTTSAGQFSDSSCSIREYGDTTDLMGASRYDTPVISSTFWDARGLGRGDEIRNLGVPTGVKSYTLRPWGGTLANRAVKFTDPLSRETYYVELRQPVGYDQYLGYAGNEGNRGVKIVQPGGATPASSLILMPSTKPFSGYYSPNHAWPAGSTFTTHSGTRVTVNSVTADSATVTINADQALRARIQFSVGDFNGDGRADVISRESDGSLLLHPGQAGNRIGSPVKVGTGWNIFNTVLGNGDFDGDRRADVITRSSDGVLWLYPGNGAGGFLPRKQIGTGWQIYKRMIAPGDFTGDGRADLFGVRFDGTLWLYAGNAAGGYLPAKQIGSGWQNFTAITPGGGFAGKLPGLMARGEDGTLYLYPGNGAGAFRARTTIGAGWNSFRDLLGGQDFTGDGRTDVLVTTGAGTLALYPGDGNGRFAARLAIGAGWDRFSQVLEADDFDGDGRQDVLARTPQGALWLHPGNGSGSFQAARQIGSGWQGFDQVINAGNFNGSGGPDLVARTADGSLWMYPTDGRGRFLPRKLIGIGWQSFTRILSPGDFTGDGRTDIIGQTGDGRLVLYPGAGTGGFQAKKTIGSGWNIFNEVVRANDFNGDGTADIIARTYDGTLWLYPGSGASGFLPRKQLGTGWNIYKSFVSVGRFTGTASPGIIAPAPDGALWLYSGSGRGTFQTIVLNPR
;
A
#
# COMPACT_ATOMS: atom_id res chain seq x y z
N MET A 1 -60.27 -27.89 -14.01
CA MET A 1 -59.21 -26.88 -14.25
C MET A 1 -58.75 -26.33 -12.89
N SER A 2 -57.55 -25.74 -12.83
CA SER A 2 -56.79 -25.35 -11.61
C SER A 2 -57.64 -24.72 -10.48
N SER A 3 -57.70 -25.28 -9.26
CA SER A 3 -56.66 -25.31 -8.19
C SER A 3 -56.27 -23.90 -7.70
N ILE A 4 -56.67 -23.35 -6.54
CA ILE A 4 -57.10 -23.85 -5.19
C ILE A 4 -55.97 -24.11 -4.17
N LYS A 5 -55.60 -23.01 -3.48
CA LYS A 5 -55.51 -22.78 -2.01
C LYS A 5 -54.61 -23.62 -1.05
N ARG A 6 -54.30 -22.94 0.08
CA ARG A 6 -54.03 -23.38 1.48
C ARG A 6 -52.57 -23.68 1.88
N SER A 7 -52.13 -23.58 3.15
CA SER A 7 -52.45 -22.72 4.36
C SER A 7 -52.00 -23.45 5.66
N ILE A 8 -51.90 -22.74 6.81
CA ILE A 8 -51.91 -23.29 8.21
C ILE A 8 -50.62 -24.07 8.59
N ALA A 9 -50.13 -24.23 9.84
CA ALA A 9 -50.08 -23.44 11.11
C ALA A 9 -48.97 -24.12 12.00
N SER A 10 -48.78 -23.96 13.33
CA SER A 10 -49.50 -23.29 14.43
C SER A 10 -48.55 -23.06 15.66
N MET A 11 -49.13 -22.59 16.78
CA MET A 11 -48.58 -22.65 18.16
C MET A 11 -48.68 -24.12 18.73
N THR A 12 -48.22 -24.53 19.92
CA THR A 12 -47.84 -23.87 21.20
C THR A 12 -47.04 -24.86 22.08
N GLY A 13 -46.35 -24.42 23.15
CA GLY A 13 -46.05 -25.29 24.30
C GLY A 13 -44.78 -24.94 25.12
N LEU A 14 -44.94 -24.63 26.41
CA LEU A 14 -43.85 -24.35 27.37
C LEU A 14 -44.29 -24.76 28.78
N LEU A 15 -43.46 -25.47 29.56
CA LEU A 15 -43.40 -25.37 31.03
C LEU A 15 -42.06 -25.90 31.59
N ILE A 16 -41.85 -25.74 32.91
CA ILE A 16 -40.53 -25.62 33.56
C ILE A 16 -40.49 -26.38 34.89
N LEU A 17 -39.32 -26.94 35.27
CA LEU A 17 -38.68 -27.02 36.62
C LEU A 17 -37.29 -27.68 36.39
N ALA A 18 -36.11 -27.12 36.73
CA ALA A 18 -35.55 -26.70 38.04
C ALA A 18 -35.27 -27.90 38.98
N ALA A 19 -34.12 -28.04 39.66
CA ALA A 19 -32.91 -27.20 39.78
C ALA A 19 -31.66 -28.04 40.19
N GLY A 20 -30.47 -27.42 40.24
CA GLY A 20 -29.27 -28.02 40.86
C GLY A 20 -28.00 -27.17 40.69
N LEU A 21 -27.42 -26.66 41.78
CA LEU A 21 -26.19 -25.84 41.76
C LEU A 21 -24.94 -26.68 42.09
N VAL A 22 -23.84 -26.44 41.37
CA VAL A 22 -22.49 -26.32 41.97
C VAL A 22 -21.75 -25.19 41.24
N SER A 23 -21.08 -24.30 41.98
CA SER A 23 -20.29 -23.20 41.41
C SER A 23 -19.06 -22.90 42.26
N VAL A 24 -17.87 -23.24 41.75
CA VAL A 24 -16.54 -22.88 42.30
C VAL A 24 -15.55 -22.80 41.11
N PRO A 25 -14.38 -22.13 41.26
CA PRO A 25 -14.05 -21.03 40.36
C PRO A 25 -13.07 -21.39 39.23
N ALA A 26 -12.91 -20.45 38.30
CA ALA A 26 -11.79 -20.46 37.36
C ALA A 26 -10.47 -20.33 38.12
N ALA A 27 -9.61 -21.36 38.03
CA ALA A 27 -8.22 -21.25 38.42
C ALA A 27 -7.43 -20.53 37.31
N PRO A 28 -6.49 -19.62 37.65
CA PRO A 28 -5.64 -19.00 36.64
C PRO A 28 -4.66 -20.04 36.10
N SER A 29 -4.70 -20.30 34.78
CA SER A 29 -3.68 -21.09 34.10
C SER A 29 -2.36 -20.33 34.09
N LEU A 30 -1.49 -20.61 35.06
CA LEU A 30 -0.11 -20.14 35.05
C LEU A 30 0.61 -20.74 33.83
N ALA A 31 0.70 -19.95 32.76
CA ALA A 31 1.50 -20.29 31.61
C ALA A 31 2.98 -20.29 32.00
N VAL A 32 3.54 -21.47 32.24
CA VAL A 32 4.99 -21.67 32.38
C VAL A 32 5.61 -21.40 31.00
N SER A 33 6.17 -20.21 30.84
CA SER A 33 6.84 -19.81 29.61
C SER A 33 8.26 -20.36 29.59
N THR A 34 8.56 -21.12 28.55
CA THR A 34 9.92 -21.33 28.05
C THR A 34 9.96 -20.88 26.59
N ALA A 35 9.65 -19.60 26.36
CA ALA A 35 9.83 -18.99 25.05
C ALA A 35 11.34 -18.89 24.77
N ASN A 36 11.80 -19.51 23.68
CA ASN A 36 13.16 -19.31 23.20
C ASN A 36 13.23 -17.91 22.54
N PRO A 37 14.10 -16.96 22.96
CA PRO A 37 13.90 -15.54 22.62
C PRO A 37 14.20 -15.12 21.17
N ASP A 38 14.59 -16.04 20.30
CA ASP A 38 15.27 -15.72 19.03
C ASP A 38 14.47 -15.96 17.74
N ASP A 39 13.29 -16.59 17.82
CA ASP A 39 12.35 -16.73 16.69
C ASP A 39 11.31 -15.59 16.65
N PRO A 40 10.92 -15.12 15.45
CA PRO A 40 9.85 -14.14 15.31
C PRO A 40 8.50 -14.78 15.70
N PRO A 41 7.72 -14.20 16.62
CA PRO A 41 6.48 -14.82 17.07
C PRO A 41 5.37 -14.65 16.02
N SER A 42 5.27 -15.62 15.12
CA SER A 42 4.03 -15.90 14.38
C SER A 42 2.92 -16.16 15.39
N GLN A 43 1.90 -15.30 15.41
CA GLN A 43 0.76 -15.53 16.30
C GLN A 43 -0.02 -16.74 15.78
N PHE A 44 -0.05 -17.82 16.56
CA PHE A 44 -0.78 -19.04 16.22
C PHE A 44 -2.23 -18.95 16.72
N VAL A 45 -3.16 -19.54 15.97
CA VAL A 45 -4.56 -19.67 16.41
C VAL A 45 -4.65 -20.75 17.49
N ALA A 46 -4.92 -20.33 18.73
CA ALA A 46 -5.08 -21.23 19.87
C ALA A 46 -6.18 -22.29 19.62
N GLY A 47 -5.84 -23.57 19.84
CA GLY A 47 -6.70 -24.71 19.54
C GLY A 47 -6.37 -25.45 18.23
N THR A 48 -5.38 -25.00 17.46
CA THR A 48 -4.81 -25.77 16.35
C THR A 48 -3.77 -26.78 16.88
N PRO A 49 -3.72 -28.03 16.39
CA PRO A 49 -2.65 -28.97 16.75
C PRO A 49 -1.29 -28.47 16.22
N HIS A 50 -0.38 -28.10 17.12
CA HIS A 50 1.03 -27.86 16.83
C HIS A 50 1.74 -29.22 16.81
N SER A 51 2.54 -29.48 15.78
CA SER A 51 3.28 -30.75 15.66
C SER A 51 4.75 -30.66 16.10
N GLU A 52 5.30 -31.81 16.50
CA GLU A 52 6.70 -32.03 16.89
C GLU A 52 7.55 -32.44 15.67
N HIS A 53 7.24 -31.94 14.46
CA HIS A 53 8.03 -32.22 13.26
C HIS A 53 9.25 -31.29 13.19
N GLY A 54 10.40 -31.82 12.75
CA GLY A 54 11.65 -31.07 12.85
C GLY A 54 12.79 -31.59 11.99
N TYR A 55 13.85 -30.78 11.94
CA TYR A 55 15.13 -31.10 11.33
C TYR A 55 16.05 -31.74 12.38
N GLU A 56 16.54 -32.94 12.11
CA GLU A 56 17.39 -33.71 13.00
C GLU A 56 18.82 -33.81 12.47
N SER A 57 19.80 -33.44 13.30
CA SER A 57 21.21 -33.47 12.93
C SER A 57 21.72 -34.91 12.77
N ALA A 58 22.21 -35.24 11.57
CA ALA A 58 22.83 -36.54 11.32
C ALA A 58 24.21 -36.64 12.03
N PRO A 59 24.61 -37.85 12.49
CA PRO A 59 25.96 -38.08 12.97
C PRO A 59 27.01 -37.68 11.93
N GLY A 60 27.90 -36.75 12.28
CA GLY A 60 28.95 -36.23 11.40
C GLY A 60 28.61 -34.95 10.62
N VAL A 61 27.38 -34.44 10.71
CA VAL A 61 27.01 -33.11 10.19
C VAL A 61 27.02 -32.10 11.34
N PRO A 62 27.73 -30.95 11.24
CA PRO A 62 27.80 -29.99 12.33
C PRO A 62 26.42 -29.40 12.67
N ALA A 63 26.01 -29.52 13.93
CA ALA A 63 24.87 -28.79 14.48
C ALA A 63 25.26 -27.30 14.66
N ALA A 64 25.21 -26.53 13.57
CA ALA A 64 25.39 -25.09 13.62
C ALA A 64 24.17 -24.43 14.29
N PRO A 65 24.35 -23.52 15.27
CA PRO A 65 23.25 -22.72 15.81
C PRO A 65 22.65 -21.84 14.69
N PRO A 66 21.36 -21.48 14.77
CA PRO A 66 20.63 -20.89 13.65
C PRO A 66 21.19 -19.54 13.21
N ALA A 67 21.90 -19.54 12.08
CA ALA A 67 22.29 -18.33 11.38
C ALA A 67 21.04 -17.66 10.79
N LYS A 68 20.68 -16.48 11.32
CA LYS A 68 19.56 -15.68 10.83
C LYS A 68 19.88 -15.11 9.43
N THR A 69 18.84 -14.83 8.64
CA THR A 69 18.90 -14.32 7.24
C THR A 69 19.33 -15.33 6.16
N GLY A 70 18.61 -16.44 6.06
CA GLY A 70 18.57 -17.29 4.86
C GLY A 70 17.44 -18.32 4.95
N PRO A 71 16.88 -18.82 3.82
CA PRO A 71 16.04 -20.00 3.87
C PRO A 71 16.88 -21.18 4.38
N GLN A 72 16.42 -21.83 5.45
CA GLN A 72 17.09 -23.00 6.06
C GLN A 72 16.90 -24.23 5.16
N THR A 73 17.53 -24.24 3.99
CA THR A 73 17.60 -25.44 3.14
C THR A 73 18.62 -26.40 3.74
N GLU A 74 18.17 -27.56 4.20
CA GLU A 74 19.04 -28.72 4.33
C GLU A 74 19.57 -29.11 2.94
N ALA A 75 20.75 -28.55 2.59
CA ALA A 75 21.50 -28.74 1.35
C ALA A 75 20.65 -28.77 0.06
N ALA A 76 20.54 -27.63 -0.63
CA ALA A 76 19.87 -27.48 -1.92
C ALA A 76 20.54 -28.27 -3.07
N GLY A 77 20.44 -29.59 -3.03
CA GLY A 77 20.73 -30.50 -4.14
C GLY A 77 19.46 -30.82 -4.92
N THR A 78 19.55 -30.91 -6.25
CA THR A 78 18.45 -31.36 -7.10
C THR A 78 17.94 -32.73 -6.63
N ALA A 79 16.65 -32.86 -6.35
CA ALA A 79 16.07 -34.03 -5.67
C ALA A 79 16.02 -35.30 -6.55
N SER A 80 17.19 -35.89 -6.83
CA SER A 80 17.37 -37.23 -7.38
C SER A 80 17.78 -38.16 -6.23
N ALA A 81 16.79 -38.83 -5.64
CA ALA A 81 16.95 -39.60 -4.42
C ALA A 81 16.23 -40.96 -4.52
N ALA A 82 17.02 -42.03 -4.54
CA ALA A 82 16.54 -43.40 -4.34
C ALA A 82 16.61 -43.75 -2.84
N ILE A 83 15.54 -43.39 -2.11
CA ILE A 83 15.46 -43.51 -0.66
C ILE A 83 15.25 -44.97 -0.27
N ARG A 84 16.20 -45.54 0.46
CA ARG A 84 16.15 -46.91 0.97
C ARG A 84 15.42 -46.93 2.32
N VAL A 85 14.29 -47.61 2.38
CA VAL A 85 13.42 -47.68 3.56
C VAL A 85 13.74 -48.91 4.40
N LYS A 86 14.02 -48.73 5.69
CA LYS A 86 13.90 -49.78 6.72
C LYS A 86 12.47 -49.73 7.25
N LEU A 87 11.64 -50.68 6.86
CA LEU A 87 10.23 -50.73 7.23
C LEU A 87 10.03 -51.59 8.49
N VAL A 88 9.31 -51.08 9.48
CA VAL A 88 9.12 -51.73 10.77
C VAL A 88 7.64 -51.74 11.12
N THR A 89 7.13 -52.88 11.58
CA THR A 89 5.92 -52.90 12.41
C THR A 89 6.32 -53.21 13.84
N ALA A 90 5.88 -52.39 14.78
CA ALA A 90 6.24 -52.52 16.19
C ALA A 90 5.02 -52.87 17.05
N LYS A 91 5.29 -53.38 18.25
CA LYS A 91 4.35 -53.60 19.34
C LYS A 91 4.85 -52.83 20.55
N LEU A 92 3.95 -52.05 21.14
CA LEU A 92 4.24 -51.24 22.32
C LEU A 92 4.09 -52.09 23.58
N ALA A 93 4.70 -51.63 24.68
CA ALA A 93 4.70 -52.37 25.95
C ALA A 93 3.27 -52.57 26.50
N ASP A 94 2.39 -51.59 26.27
CA ASP A 94 0.97 -51.55 26.63
C ASP A 94 0.03 -52.04 25.51
N ASN A 95 0.33 -51.73 24.24
CA ASN A 95 -0.48 -52.09 23.08
C ASN A 95 0.25 -53.06 22.13
N LYS A 96 -0.10 -54.34 22.23
CA LYS A 96 0.53 -55.47 21.51
C LYS A 96 -0.28 -55.98 20.31
N ASN A 97 -1.23 -55.18 19.82
CA ASN A 97 -1.94 -55.48 18.58
C ASN A 97 -0.97 -55.56 17.39
N THR A 98 -1.35 -56.23 16.31
CA THR A 98 -0.49 -56.43 15.13
C THR A 98 -0.81 -55.39 14.06
N VAL A 99 0.22 -54.80 13.45
CA VAL A 99 0.09 -53.99 12.22
C VAL A 99 0.51 -54.85 11.02
N SER A 100 -0.21 -54.75 9.91
CA SER A 100 0.03 -55.54 8.70
C SER A 100 1.24 -55.04 7.91
N MET A 101 2.33 -55.81 7.90
CA MET A 101 3.53 -55.49 7.10
C MET A 101 3.20 -55.37 5.60
N THR A 102 2.33 -56.23 5.06
CA THR A 102 1.93 -56.17 3.64
C THR A 102 1.23 -54.87 3.28
N ALA A 103 0.38 -54.34 4.17
CA ALA A 103 -0.29 -53.06 3.92
C ALA A 103 0.63 -51.85 4.20
N ALA A 104 1.62 -51.99 5.09
CA ALA A 104 2.68 -51.01 5.28
C ALA A 104 3.60 -50.92 4.03
N ASP A 105 3.94 -52.05 3.42
CA ASP A 105 4.64 -52.13 2.14
C ASP A 105 3.85 -51.43 1.01
N GLN A 106 2.53 -51.67 0.94
CA GLN A 106 1.64 -51.01 -0.02
C GLN A 106 1.59 -49.48 0.20
N ALA A 107 1.60 -49.01 1.45
CA ALA A 107 1.64 -47.58 1.76
C ALA A 107 2.97 -46.94 1.32
N VAL A 108 4.12 -47.58 1.57
CA VAL A 108 5.43 -47.10 1.09
C VAL A 108 5.46 -47.08 -0.44
N ALA A 109 4.89 -48.09 -1.11
CA ALA A 109 4.78 -48.12 -2.57
C ALA A 109 3.88 -47.00 -3.13
N ALA A 110 2.76 -46.68 -2.46
CA ALA A 110 1.88 -45.57 -2.84
C ALA A 110 2.60 -44.21 -2.72
N SER A 111 3.27 -43.95 -1.60
CA SER A 111 4.11 -42.76 -1.39
C SER A 111 5.25 -42.67 -2.41
N SER A 112 5.92 -43.79 -2.70
CA SER A 112 6.94 -43.90 -3.76
C SER A 112 6.41 -43.49 -5.13
N ASN A 113 5.16 -43.85 -5.47
CA ASN A 113 4.56 -43.51 -6.76
C ASN A 113 4.10 -42.05 -6.83
N TYR A 114 3.57 -41.49 -5.73
CA TYR A 114 3.27 -40.05 -5.65
C TYR A 114 4.53 -39.20 -5.83
N TRP A 115 5.61 -39.49 -5.09
CA TRP A 115 6.83 -38.70 -5.17
C TRP A 115 7.58 -38.87 -6.50
N LYS A 116 7.46 -40.02 -7.18
CA LYS A 116 7.87 -40.15 -8.60
C LYS A 116 7.07 -39.20 -9.50
N ALA A 117 5.75 -39.11 -9.34
CA ALA A 117 4.92 -38.24 -10.18
C ALA A 117 5.26 -36.76 -10.01
N MET A 118 5.46 -36.29 -8.76
CA MET A 118 5.85 -34.89 -8.50
C MET A 118 7.27 -34.57 -9.00
N SER A 119 8.21 -35.51 -8.90
CA SER A 119 9.62 -35.29 -9.23
C SER A 119 10.02 -35.60 -10.69
N ASN A 120 9.07 -35.98 -11.55
CA ASN A 120 9.35 -36.56 -12.87
C ASN A 120 10.31 -37.78 -12.78
N GLY A 121 10.00 -38.70 -11.87
CA GLY A 121 10.71 -39.97 -11.66
C GLY A 121 12.00 -39.91 -10.84
N ARG A 122 12.44 -38.72 -10.41
CA ARG A 122 13.75 -38.51 -9.75
C ARG A 122 13.79 -38.91 -8.27
N ILE A 123 12.68 -38.81 -7.56
CA ILE A 123 12.51 -39.28 -6.17
C ILE A 123 11.81 -40.64 -6.21
N SER A 124 12.30 -41.60 -5.44
CA SER A 124 11.61 -42.89 -5.22
C SER A 124 11.95 -43.49 -3.88
N MET A 125 11.01 -44.25 -3.31
CA MET A 125 11.17 -44.96 -2.04
C MET A 125 11.15 -46.47 -2.31
N THR A 126 12.10 -47.22 -1.76
CA THR A 126 12.22 -48.68 -1.93
C THR A 126 12.48 -49.35 -0.58
N VAL A 127 11.64 -50.32 -0.19
CA VAL A 127 11.82 -51.08 1.07
C VAL A 127 13.00 -52.04 0.95
N ALA A 128 14.12 -51.65 1.56
CA ALA A 128 15.39 -52.36 1.52
C ALA A 128 15.55 -53.39 2.66
N SER A 129 14.82 -53.22 3.78
CA SER A 129 14.76 -54.20 4.86
C SER A 129 13.45 -54.10 5.64
N ARG A 130 13.06 -55.19 6.31
CA ARG A 130 11.81 -55.29 7.10
C ARG A 130 12.07 -55.83 8.50
N VAL A 131 11.35 -55.31 9.50
CA VAL A 131 11.31 -55.86 10.86
C VAL A 131 9.84 -55.98 11.29
N THR A 132 9.34 -57.20 11.43
CA THR A 132 7.92 -57.45 11.71
C THR A 132 7.69 -57.75 13.19
N GLY A 133 6.81 -56.98 13.84
CA GLY A 133 6.44 -57.18 15.24
C GLY A 133 7.54 -56.88 16.27
N HIS A 134 8.39 -55.88 15.99
CA HIS A 134 9.43 -55.40 16.92
C HIS A 134 8.85 -55.13 18.31
N GLN A 135 9.42 -55.69 19.37
CA GLN A 135 8.97 -55.43 20.75
C GLN A 135 9.65 -54.17 21.28
N SER A 136 8.87 -53.14 21.60
CA SER A 136 9.38 -51.89 22.18
C SER A 136 9.00 -51.73 23.65
N ALA A 137 9.87 -51.06 24.39
CA ALA A 137 9.58 -50.56 25.74
C ALA A 137 8.70 -49.29 25.72
N ALA A 138 8.52 -48.65 24.55
CA ALA A 138 7.64 -47.49 24.40
C ALA A 138 6.16 -47.84 24.67
N THR A 139 5.38 -46.87 25.15
CA THR A 139 3.94 -47.00 25.43
C THR A 139 3.11 -46.05 24.57
N SER A 140 1.85 -46.41 24.31
CA SER A 140 0.91 -45.60 23.50
C SER A 140 0.54 -44.25 24.12
N SER A 141 0.89 -44.03 25.38
CA SER A 141 0.70 -42.81 26.16
C SER A 141 1.81 -41.76 26.04
N GLN A 142 2.94 -42.07 25.39
CA GLN A 142 4.09 -41.16 25.25
C GLN A 142 3.90 -40.12 24.12
N SER A 143 4.80 -39.12 24.07
CA SER A 143 4.92 -38.29 22.87
C SER A 143 5.33 -39.17 21.68
N TYR A 144 4.93 -38.81 20.45
CA TYR A 144 5.34 -39.58 19.28
C TYR A 144 6.84 -39.40 18.99
N TYR A 145 7.43 -38.28 19.40
CA TYR A 145 8.88 -38.09 19.42
C TYR A 145 9.61 -39.08 20.37
N ASP A 146 9.11 -39.32 21.58
CA ASP A 146 9.67 -40.33 22.49
C ASP A 146 9.55 -41.75 21.92
N ILE A 147 8.38 -42.08 21.34
CA ILE A 147 8.13 -43.41 20.75
C ILE A 147 9.09 -43.68 19.58
N ILE A 148 9.26 -42.75 18.64
CA ILE A 148 10.17 -42.95 17.51
C ILE A 148 11.63 -43.01 17.99
N ASN A 149 12.01 -42.21 18.99
CA ASN A 149 13.37 -42.23 19.55
C ASN A 149 13.69 -43.54 20.28
N GLN A 150 12.78 -44.03 21.12
CA GLN A 150 12.95 -45.31 21.82
C GLN A 150 13.04 -46.47 20.83
N ILE A 151 12.16 -46.54 19.82
CA ILE A 151 12.20 -47.58 18.79
C ILE A 151 13.48 -47.46 17.93
N THR A 152 13.91 -46.25 17.57
CA THR A 152 15.16 -46.03 16.80
C THR A 152 16.39 -46.55 17.55
N LYS A 153 16.45 -46.29 18.86
CA LYS A 153 17.50 -46.75 19.77
C LYS A 153 17.51 -48.27 19.91
N GLU A 154 16.36 -48.89 20.11
CA GLU A 154 16.21 -50.36 20.18
C GLU A 154 16.61 -51.06 18.87
N LEU A 155 16.31 -50.44 17.73
CA LEU A 155 16.67 -50.93 16.40
C LEU A 155 18.13 -50.65 16.00
N ASN A 156 18.90 -50.00 16.88
CA ASN A 156 20.25 -49.45 16.66
C ASN A 156 20.38 -48.77 15.28
N TRP A 157 19.39 -47.94 14.92
CA TRP A 157 19.36 -47.26 13.62
C TRP A 157 19.96 -45.87 13.69
N THR A 158 20.71 -45.50 12.66
CA THR A 158 21.40 -44.20 12.53
C THR A 158 21.14 -43.62 11.14
N TYR A 159 21.21 -42.29 11.05
CA TYR A 159 21.05 -41.57 9.79
C TYR A 159 22.15 -41.91 8.78
N SER A 160 21.75 -42.12 7.53
CA SER A 160 22.66 -42.22 6.38
C SER A 160 21.98 -41.71 5.11
N THR A 161 22.77 -41.21 4.15
CA THR A 161 22.27 -40.55 2.95
C THR A 161 21.26 -41.40 2.16
N ASN A 162 20.14 -40.78 1.80
CA ASN A 162 19.02 -41.40 1.09
C ASN A 162 18.49 -42.65 1.81
N THR A 163 18.26 -42.55 3.13
CA THR A 163 17.58 -43.60 3.92
C THR A 163 16.47 -43.06 4.79
N ALA A 164 15.42 -43.87 4.94
CA ALA A 164 14.33 -43.58 5.87
C ALA A 164 14.05 -44.79 6.77
N LEU A 165 13.82 -44.54 8.05
CA LEU A 165 13.20 -45.50 8.96
C LEU A 165 11.68 -45.21 8.99
N VAL A 166 10.86 -46.17 8.57
CA VAL A 166 9.39 -46.05 8.64
C VAL A 166 8.88 -47.07 9.65
N VAL A 167 8.28 -46.59 10.74
CA VAL A 167 7.77 -47.42 11.85
C VAL A 167 6.26 -47.31 11.90
N PHE A 168 5.57 -48.44 11.92
CA PHE A 168 4.13 -48.54 12.15
C PHE A 168 3.86 -49.10 13.56
N ILE A 169 3.04 -48.40 14.36
CA ILE A 169 2.65 -48.79 15.72
C ILE A 169 1.14 -49.11 15.84
N PRO A 170 0.69 -49.87 16.87
CA PRO A 170 -0.69 -50.37 16.89
C PRO A 170 -1.83 -49.43 17.39
N PRO A 171 -1.60 -48.25 18.01
CA PRO A 171 -2.67 -47.25 18.24
C PRO A 171 -3.28 -46.72 16.94
N SER A 172 -4.56 -46.33 16.93
CA SER A 172 -5.25 -45.79 15.74
C SER A 172 -4.89 -44.34 15.38
N ALA A 173 -4.26 -43.62 16.30
CA ALA A 173 -3.68 -42.29 16.13
C ALA A 173 -2.52 -42.13 17.12
N LEU A 174 -1.68 -41.12 16.89
CA LEU A 174 -0.60 -40.73 17.79
C LEU A 174 -1.15 -39.83 18.93
N SER A 175 -0.31 -39.48 19.90
CA SER A 175 -0.63 -38.47 20.91
C SER A 175 -1.01 -37.13 20.26
N GLY A 176 -1.97 -36.41 20.86
CA GLY A 176 -2.60 -35.24 20.25
C GLY A 176 -3.58 -35.55 19.10
N GLY A 177 -3.70 -36.81 18.67
CA GLY A 177 -4.58 -37.23 17.57
C GLY A 177 -3.94 -37.16 16.17
N ALA A 178 -2.62 -36.95 16.07
CA ALA A 178 -1.90 -36.92 14.80
C ALA A 178 -1.96 -38.29 14.07
N LEU A 179 -1.98 -38.25 12.74
CA LEU A 179 -2.14 -39.44 11.88
C LEU A 179 -0.82 -40.01 11.34
N GLY A 180 0.30 -39.36 11.67
CA GLY A 180 1.66 -39.68 11.29
C GLY A 180 2.63 -38.65 11.91
N ALA A 181 3.92 -38.90 11.82
CA ALA A 181 4.96 -37.93 12.18
C ALA A 181 6.28 -38.18 11.45
N GLY A 182 6.68 -37.22 10.61
CA GLY A 182 7.92 -37.21 9.84
C GLY A 182 9.01 -36.32 10.43
N TYR A 183 10.26 -36.71 10.18
CA TYR A 183 11.48 -36.04 10.65
C TYR A 183 12.49 -36.00 9.51
N SER A 184 13.07 -34.82 9.24
CA SER A 184 14.08 -34.63 8.19
C SER A 184 15.49 -34.84 8.75
N SER A 185 16.38 -35.35 7.92
CA SER A 185 17.82 -35.23 8.13
C SER A 185 18.56 -35.16 6.79
N ASN A 186 19.20 -34.03 6.54
CA ASN A 186 19.87 -33.67 5.29
C ASN A 186 18.96 -33.78 4.05
N GLY A 187 17.67 -33.43 4.21
CA GLY A 187 16.72 -33.17 3.13
C GLY A 187 16.37 -34.31 2.16
N ASN A 188 16.91 -35.52 2.33
CA ASN A 188 16.52 -36.73 1.58
C ASN A 188 16.62 -38.01 2.44
N SER A 189 16.83 -37.85 3.75
CA SER A 189 16.92 -38.92 4.73
C SER A 189 16.04 -38.53 5.92
N GLY A 190 15.57 -39.49 6.71
CA GLY A 190 14.57 -39.15 7.73
C GLY A 190 14.04 -40.32 8.56
N ARG A 191 13.10 -40.00 9.44
CA ARG A 191 12.30 -41.00 10.19
C ARG A 191 10.83 -40.68 10.00
N VAL A 192 9.99 -41.72 10.02
CA VAL A 192 8.54 -41.60 9.99
C VAL A 192 7.93 -42.57 11.01
N LEU A 193 7.07 -42.05 11.87
CA LEU A 193 6.21 -42.86 12.74
C LEU A 193 4.76 -42.79 12.22
N MET A 194 4.15 -43.95 12.01
CA MET A 194 2.77 -44.10 11.56
C MET A 194 1.95 -44.85 12.63
N PRO A 195 0.71 -44.45 12.91
CA PRO A 195 -0.26 -45.26 13.64
C PRO A 195 -0.73 -46.47 12.82
N GLN A 196 -1.67 -47.23 13.38
CA GLN A 196 -2.32 -48.38 12.76
C GLN A 196 -2.93 -48.00 11.40
N ILE A 197 -2.87 -48.94 10.47
CA ILE A 197 -3.19 -48.69 9.06
C ILE A 197 -4.69 -48.38 8.90
N SER A 198 -4.97 -47.30 8.19
CA SER A 198 -6.32 -46.76 7.93
C SER A 198 -6.44 -46.24 6.49
N ASN A 199 -7.63 -45.78 6.11
CA ASN A 199 -7.89 -45.20 4.79
C ASN A 199 -7.09 -43.89 4.53
N PHE A 200 -6.55 -43.24 5.56
CA PHE A 200 -5.68 -42.06 5.43
C PHE A 200 -4.21 -42.42 5.17
N THR A 201 -3.77 -43.63 5.51
CA THR A 201 -2.35 -44.00 5.61
C THR A 201 -1.55 -43.78 4.33
N GLN A 202 -2.14 -43.90 3.13
CA GLN A 202 -1.43 -43.65 1.88
C GLN A 202 -1.12 -42.16 1.67
N SER A 203 -2.08 -41.29 1.93
CA SER A 203 -1.89 -39.84 1.80
C SER A 203 -1.01 -39.29 2.90
N VAL A 204 -1.22 -39.72 4.15
CA VAL A 204 -0.40 -39.29 5.29
C VAL A 204 1.05 -39.78 5.13
N LEU A 205 1.30 -41.03 4.72
CA LEU A 205 2.69 -41.45 4.45
C LEU A 205 3.30 -40.74 3.24
N ALA A 206 2.52 -40.17 2.32
CA ALA A 206 3.07 -39.25 1.32
C ALA A 206 3.46 -37.90 1.94
N HIS A 207 2.64 -37.35 2.84
CA HIS A 207 2.90 -36.15 3.64
C HIS A 207 4.16 -36.29 4.52
N GLU A 208 4.27 -37.36 5.31
CA GLU A 208 5.45 -37.58 6.18
C GLU A 208 6.75 -37.73 5.37
N PHE A 209 6.68 -38.31 4.17
CA PHE A 209 7.83 -38.33 3.26
C PHE A 209 8.15 -36.95 2.66
N GLY A 210 7.22 -35.99 2.67
CA GLY A 210 7.50 -34.57 2.43
C GLY A 210 8.43 -33.99 3.50
N HIS A 211 8.24 -34.33 4.77
CA HIS A 211 9.19 -33.96 5.84
C HIS A 211 10.55 -34.65 5.67
N VAL A 212 10.60 -35.93 5.28
CA VAL A 212 11.85 -36.63 4.89
C VAL A 212 12.56 -35.95 3.68
N LEU A 213 11.81 -35.18 2.89
CA LEU A 213 12.29 -34.34 1.79
C LEU A 213 12.48 -32.86 2.18
N GLY A 214 12.56 -32.56 3.48
CA GLY A 214 12.81 -31.22 4.02
C GLY A 214 11.73 -30.18 3.73
N LEU A 215 10.49 -30.61 3.44
CA LEU A 215 9.33 -29.72 3.35
C LEU A 215 8.68 -29.56 4.73
N MET A 216 8.09 -28.40 4.98
CA MET A 216 7.17 -28.17 6.10
C MET A 216 5.74 -27.92 5.57
N HIS A 217 4.85 -27.45 6.43
CA HIS A 217 3.41 -27.44 6.18
C HIS A 217 2.95 -26.46 5.10
N ALA A 218 1.79 -26.77 4.51
CA ALA A 218 1.04 -25.86 3.67
C ALA A 218 0.01 -25.14 4.55
N ASP A 219 0.34 -23.89 4.87
CA ASP A 219 -0.29 -23.06 5.88
C ASP A 219 -1.24 -22.06 5.23
N SER A 220 -2.20 -21.53 5.98
CA SER A 220 -3.03 -20.41 5.51
C SER A 220 -2.91 -19.17 6.38
N LEU A 221 -2.86 -18.01 5.74
CA LEU A 221 -2.94 -16.72 6.41
C LEU A 221 -4.36 -16.55 6.97
N GLN A 222 -4.50 -16.35 8.28
CA GLN A 222 -5.77 -16.03 8.92
C GLN A 222 -5.74 -14.67 9.59
N CYS A 223 -6.56 -13.73 9.13
CA CYS A 223 -6.65 -12.36 9.64
C CYS A 223 -8.08 -12.01 10.04
N GLY A 224 -8.27 -11.48 11.25
CA GLY A 224 -9.59 -10.99 11.71
C GLY A 224 -10.16 -9.87 10.82
N SER A 225 -9.29 -9.04 10.25
CA SER A 225 -9.63 -8.05 9.22
C SER A 225 -10.19 -8.66 7.92
N GLY A 226 -9.76 -9.87 7.57
CA GLY A 226 -9.96 -10.47 6.26
C GLY A 226 -9.01 -9.98 5.16
N ALA A 227 -7.90 -9.31 5.52
CA ALA A 227 -6.89 -8.87 4.57
C ALA A 227 -6.22 -10.06 3.84
N ALA A 228 -6.29 -10.06 2.51
CA ALA A 228 -5.80 -11.16 1.67
C ALA A 228 -4.26 -11.32 1.66
N ASP A 229 -3.52 -10.27 2.01
CA ASP A 229 -2.07 -10.24 2.20
C ASP A 229 -1.71 -9.12 3.19
N VAL A 230 -0.64 -9.29 3.97
CA VAL A 230 -0.20 -8.33 4.98
C VAL A 230 1.33 -8.30 5.10
N SER A 231 1.89 -7.12 5.34
CA SER A 231 3.34 -6.98 5.50
C SER A 231 3.84 -7.59 6.80
N THR A 232 5.09 -8.06 6.80
CA THR A 232 5.82 -8.40 8.02
C THR A 232 6.73 -7.26 8.46
N THR A 233 6.89 -7.09 9.77
CA THR A 233 7.85 -6.18 10.37
C THR A 233 9.26 -6.77 10.33
N SER A 234 10.29 -5.97 10.61
CA SER A 234 11.67 -6.46 10.78
C SER A 234 11.85 -7.40 12.00
N ALA A 235 10.83 -7.53 12.85
CA ALA A 235 10.75 -8.52 13.93
C ALA A 235 9.91 -9.75 13.55
N GLY A 236 9.57 -9.92 12.26
CA GLY A 236 8.79 -11.01 11.69
C GLY A 236 7.30 -11.07 12.09
N GLN A 237 6.85 -10.19 12.99
CA GLN A 237 5.43 -10.03 13.32
C GLN A 237 4.66 -9.41 12.15
N PHE A 238 3.41 -9.83 11.91
CA PHE A 238 2.52 -9.19 10.93
C PHE A 238 2.19 -7.75 11.32
N SER A 239 2.02 -6.88 10.32
CA SER A 239 1.63 -5.47 10.51
C SER A 239 0.16 -5.29 10.93
N ASP A 240 -0.67 -6.30 10.72
CA ASP A 240 -2.02 -6.41 11.25
C ASP A 240 -1.99 -7.42 12.40
N SER A 241 -2.19 -6.95 13.63
CA SER A 241 -2.16 -7.77 14.84
C SER A 241 -3.39 -8.67 15.03
N SER A 242 -4.31 -8.69 14.07
CA SER A 242 -5.36 -9.71 13.95
C SER A 242 -4.97 -10.86 13.01
N CYS A 243 -3.79 -10.79 12.38
CA CYS A 243 -3.25 -11.84 11.52
C CYS A 243 -2.44 -12.88 12.29
N SER A 244 -2.58 -14.11 11.81
CA SER A 244 -2.07 -15.34 12.39
C SER A 244 -1.75 -16.32 11.27
N ILE A 245 -0.83 -17.25 11.54
CA ILE A 245 -0.62 -18.41 10.68
C ILE A 245 -1.47 -19.56 11.22
N ARG A 246 -2.29 -20.14 10.35
CA ARG A 246 -2.92 -21.44 10.60
C ARG A 246 -2.10 -22.52 9.93
N GLU A 247 -1.40 -23.29 10.75
CA GLU A 247 -0.67 -24.48 10.32
C GLU A 247 -1.60 -25.52 9.67
N TYR A 248 -1.11 -26.22 8.64
CA TYR A 248 -1.89 -27.14 7.79
C TYR A 248 -3.10 -26.49 7.07
N GLY A 249 -3.21 -25.16 7.10
CA GLY A 249 -4.37 -24.41 6.66
C GLY A 249 -4.72 -24.58 5.17
N ASP A 250 -3.77 -24.96 4.32
CA ASP A 250 -4.00 -25.22 2.90
C ASP A 250 -4.38 -26.68 2.62
N THR A 251 -5.63 -27.02 2.91
CA THR A 251 -6.27 -28.32 2.62
C THR A 251 -6.39 -28.70 1.13
N THR A 252 -5.75 -27.95 0.22
CA THR A 252 -5.58 -28.31 -1.20
C THR A 252 -4.14 -28.72 -1.55
N ASP A 253 -3.21 -28.64 -0.60
CA ASP A 253 -1.85 -29.17 -0.72
C ASP A 253 -1.77 -30.54 -0.02
N LEU A 254 -0.75 -31.35 -0.36
CA LEU A 254 -0.46 -32.57 0.39
C LEU A 254 0.10 -32.24 1.77
N MET A 255 0.92 -31.20 1.88
CA MET A 255 1.50 -30.75 3.16
C MET A 255 0.50 -29.96 4.02
N GLY A 256 -0.76 -29.85 3.59
CA GLY A 256 -1.86 -29.28 4.37
C GLY A 256 -2.58 -30.34 5.21
N ALA A 257 -3.82 -30.06 5.61
CA ALA A 257 -4.59 -30.97 6.47
C ALA A 257 -4.82 -32.36 5.81
N SER A 258 -4.43 -33.40 6.57
CA SER A 258 -4.53 -34.82 6.17
C SER A 258 -5.92 -35.20 5.67
N ARG A 259 -5.97 -35.87 4.50
CA ARG A 259 -7.21 -36.22 3.77
C ARG A 259 -7.08 -37.57 3.05
N TYR A 260 -8.18 -38.12 2.55
CA TYR A 260 -8.18 -39.43 1.85
C TYR A 260 -7.50 -39.36 0.48
N ASP A 261 -7.76 -38.30 -0.29
CA ASP A 261 -7.08 -38.03 -1.55
C ASP A 261 -5.62 -37.63 -1.31
N THR A 262 -4.76 -37.75 -2.32
CA THR A 262 -3.35 -37.30 -2.24
C THR A 262 -3.15 -36.13 -3.21
N PRO A 263 -3.52 -34.90 -2.83
CA PRO A 263 -3.52 -33.73 -3.71
C PRO A 263 -2.12 -33.34 -4.19
N VAL A 264 -2.03 -32.47 -5.20
CA VAL A 264 -0.74 -31.96 -5.71
C VAL A 264 -0.15 -30.91 -4.75
N ILE A 265 1.13 -31.08 -4.39
CA ILE A 265 1.91 -30.05 -3.67
C ILE A 265 1.97 -28.74 -4.46
N SER A 266 1.96 -27.61 -3.74
CA SER A 266 2.03 -26.26 -4.29
C SER A 266 3.28 -25.99 -5.14
N SER A 267 3.14 -25.04 -6.06
CA SER A 267 4.24 -24.55 -6.91
C SER A 267 5.43 -23.99 -6.11
N THR A 268 5.20 -23.54 -4.88
CA THR A 268 6.22 -23.17 -3.88
C THR A 268 7.15 -24.33 -3.52
N PHE A 269 6.62 -25.47 -3.09
CA PHE A 269 7.45 -26.65 -2.78
C PHE A 269 8.08 -27.26 -4.03
N TRP A 270 7.36 -27.22 -5.15
CA TRP A 270 7.83 -27.71 -6.44
C TRP A 270 9.07 -26.94 -6.92
N ASP A 271 9.08 -25.61 -6.81
CA ASP A 271 10.22 -24.77 -7.16
C ASP A 271 11.37 -24.92 -6.13
N ALA A 272 11.07 -24.86 -4.83
CA ALA A 272 12.06 -24.93 -3.76
C ALA A 272 12.89 -26.24 -3.76
N ARG A 273 12.30 -27.36 -4.20
CA ARG A 273 12.97 -28.66 -4.35
C ARG A 273 13.38 -28.99 -5.79
N GLY A 274 13.14 -28.08 -6.74
CA GLY A 274 13.48 -28.25 -8.16
C GLY A 274 12.82 -29.48 -8.80
N LEU A 275 11.53 -29.70 -8.52
CA LEU A 275 10.73 -30.86 -8.94
C LEU A 275 10.24 -30.73 -10.40
N GLY A 276 9.49 -31.71 -10.91
CA GLY A 276 9.03 -31.72 -12.30
C GLY A 276 10.14 -31.80 -13.36
N ARG A 277 10.01 -31.01 -14.43
CA ARG A 277 10.97 -30.84 -15.53
C ARG A 277 11.70 -29.51 -15.51
N GLY A 278 11.13 -28.49 -14.85
CA GLY A 278 11.64 -27.11 -14.86
C GLY A 278 10.97 -26.21 -15.92
N ASP A 279 9.92 -26.69 -16.60
CA ASP A 279 9.12 -25.91 -17.57
C ASP A 279 7.69 -25.60 -17.07
N GLU A 280 7.32 -26.10 -15.89
CA GLU A 280 5.97 -25.99 -15.33
C GLU A 280 5.67 -24.61 -14.71
N ILE A 281 6.70 -23.86 -14.30
CA ILE A 281 6.58 -22.56 -13.63
C ILE A 281 7.24 -21.48 -14.50
N ARG A 282 6.44 -20.51 -14.97
CA ARG A 282 6.96 -19.33 -15.68
C ARG A 282 7.46 -18.30 -14.68
N ASN A 283 8.76 -18.25 -14.45
CA ASN A 283 9.39 -17.20 -13.66
C ASN A 283 9.46 -15.89 -14.46
N LEU A 284 8.89 -14.82 -13.90
CA LEU A 284 8.86 -13.47 -14.48
C LEU A 284 9.95 -12.55 -13.91
N GLY A 285 10.67 -12.98 -12.87
CA GLY A 285 11.52 -12.10 -12.08
C GLY A 285 10.68 -10.98 -11.43
N VAL A 286 11.16 -9.74 -11.51
CA VAL A 286 10.39 -8.56 -11.10
C VAL A 286 9.53 -8.08 -12.29
N PRO A 287 8.19 -8.16 -12.22
CA PRO A 287 7.31 -7.76 -13.32
C PRO A 287 7.21 -6.24 -13.43
N THR A 288 6.88 -5.75 -14.62
CA THR A 288 6.70 -4.32 -14.91
C THR A 288 5.48 -4.09 -15.80
N GLY A 289 4.74 -3.03 -15.49
CA GLY A 289 3.51 -2.64 -16.20
C GLY A 289 2.38 -3.67 -16.04
N VAL A 290 1.50 -3.74 -17.04
CA VAL A 290 0.34 -4.64 -17.06
C VAL A 290 0.54 -5.73 -18.11
N LYS A 291 0.54 -7.01 -17.70
CA LYS A 291 0.74 -8.16 -18.59
C LYS A 291 -0.17 -9.33 -18.21
N SER A 292 -0.73 -10.00 -19.21
CA SER A 292 -1.61 -11.15 -19.03
C SER A 292 -0.92 -12.47 -19.36
N TYR A 293 -1.27 -13.52 -18.62
CA TYR A 293 -0.66 -14.85 -18.69
C TYR A 293 -1.75 -15.93 -18.63
N THR A 294 -1.62 -16.96 -19.48
CA THR A 294 -2.49 -18.14 -19.43
C THR A 294 -1.83 -19.23 -18.60
N LEU A 295 -2.56 -19.72 -17.59
CA LEU A 295 -2.22 -20.83 -16.72
C LEU A 295 -2.85 -22.14 -17.22
N ARG A 296 -2.28 -23.27 -16.81
CA ARG A 296 -2.81 -24.62 -17.06
C ARG A 296 -3.00 -25.38 -15.75
N PRO A 297 -3.93 -26.35 -15.65
CA PRO A 297 -4.17 -27.11 -14.43
C PRO A 297 -2.89 -27.66 -13.80
N TRP A 298 -2.68 -27.36 -12.53
CA TRP A 298 -1.44 -27.67 -11.80
C TRP A 298 -1.22 -29.18 -11.65
N GLY A 299 -2.28 -29.98 -11.50
CA GLY A 299 -2.21 -31.44 -11.57
C GLY A 299 -2.08 -32.05 -12.98
N GLY A 300 -2.01 -31.23 -14.03
CA GLY A 300 -1.67 -31.67 -15.39
C GLY A 300 -0.16 -31.77 -15.64
N THR A 301 0.24 -32.20 -16.83
CA THR A 301 1.65 -32.44 -17.21
C THR A 301 2.22 -31.45 -18.24
N LEU A 302 1.46 -30.40 -18.58
CA LEU A 302 1.87 -29.36 -19.53
C LEU A 302 2.92 -28.40 -18.94
N ALA A 303 3.63 -27.68 -19.80
CA ALA A 303 4.46 -26.54 -19.39
C ALA A 303 3.59 -25.34 -18.96
N ASN A 304 4.17 -24.38 -18.22
CA ASN A 304 3.53 -23.11 -17.84
C ASN A 304 2.18 -23.28 -17.09
N ARG A 305 2.13 -24.22 -16.14
CA ARG A 305 0.96 -24.43 -15.26
C ARG A 305 0.80 -23.30 -14.25
N ALA A 306 1.92 -22.77 -13.74
CA ALA A 306 1.97 -21.65 -12.80
C ALA A 306 2.84 -20.49 -13.30
N VAL A 307 2.67 -19.32 -12.70
CA VAL A 307 3.51 -18.12 -12.88
C VAL A 307 4.14 -17.76 -11.54
N LYS A 308 5.43 -17.45 -11.53
CA LYS A 308 6.20 -16.96 -10.37
C LYS A 308 6.63 -15.52 -10.62
N PHE A 309 6.46 -14.62 -9.65
CA PHE A 309 6.97 -13.26 -9.71
C PHE A 309 7.46 -12.75 -8.35
N THR A 310 8.43 -11.85 -8.37
CA THR A 310 8.91 -11.12 -7.20
C THR A 310 8.30 -9.73 -7.21
N ASP A 311 7.59 -9.32 -6.16
CA ASP A 311 6.93 -8.01 -6.12
C ASP A 311 7.96 -6.87 -6.24
N PRO A 312 7.70 -5.82 -7.07
CA PRO A 312 8.68 -4.76 -7.31
C PRO A 312 9.06 -3.92 -6.08
N LEU A 313 8.22 -3.90 -5.04
CA LEU A 313 8.38 -3.05 -3.86
C LEU A 313 8.71 -3.85 -2.59
N SER A 314 7.97 -4.91 -2.25
CA SER A 314 8.31 -5.71 -1.04
C SER A 314 9.43 -6.72 -1.26
N ARG A 315 9.67 -7.14 -2.50
CA ARG A 315 10.60 -8.22 -2.88
C ARG A 315 10.21 -9.62 -2.37
N GLU A 316 9.04 -9.80 -1.78
CA GLU A 316 8.46 -11.13 -1.58
C GLU A 316 8.14 -11.78 -2.94
N THR A 317 8.01 -13.11 -2.94
CA THR A 317 7.86 -13.90 -4.17
C THR A 317 6.56 -14.67 -4.12
N TYR A 318 5.69 -14.39 -5.08
CA TYR A 318 4.34 -14.93 -5.18
C TYR A 318 4.25 -15.88 -6.37
N TYR A 319 3.48 -16.95 -6.20
CA TYR A 319 3.17 -17.91 -7.24
C TYR A 319 1.65 -17.91 -7.49
N VAL A 320 1.30 -18.08 -8.76
CA VAL A 320 -0.08 -18.03 -9.26
C VAL A 320 -0.31 -19.33 -10.02
N GLU A 321 -1.03 -20.28 -9.40
CA GLU A 321 -1.29 -21.63 -9.92
C GLU A 321 -2.79 -21.85 -10.20
N LEU A 322 -3.15 -22.73 -11.14
CA LEU A 322 -4.53 -23.08 -11.44
C LEU A 322 -4.88 -24.45 -10.86
N ARG A 323 -5.80 -24.52 -9.88
CA ARG A 323 -6.31 -25.77 -9.32
C ARG A 323 -7.61 -26.16 -9.99
N GLN A 324 -7.62 -27.35 -10.62
CA GLN A 324 -8.76 -27.92 -11.35
C GLN A 324 -8.72 -29.46 -11.23
N PRO A 325 -9.83 -30.18 -11.51
CA PRO A 325 -9.95 -31.63 -11.31
C PRO A 325 -9.10 -32.52 -12.26
N VAL A 326 -7.77 -32.42 -12.17
CA VAL A 326 -6.82 -33.08 -13.10
C VAL A 326 -5.77 -33.87 -12.31
N GLY A 327 -5.59 -35.15 -12.66
CA GLY A 327 -4.58 -36.01 -12.03
C GLY A 327 -4.84 -36.17 -10.52
N TYR A 328 -3.82 -35.92 -9.71
CA TYR A 328 -3.92 -35.99 -8.25
C TYR A 328 -4.90 -34.96 -7.64
N ASP A 329 -5.28 -33.91 -8.38
CA ASP A 329 -6.30 -32.93 -7.97
C ASP A 329 -7.74 -33.33 -8.36
N GLN A 330 -7.97 -34.52 -8.93
CA GLN A 330 -9.29 -34.93 -9.48
C GLN A 330 -10.44 -34.88 -8.45
N TYR A 331 -10.14 -34.97 -7.16
CA TYR A 331 -11.11 -34.80 -6.07
C TYR A 331 -11.82 -33.43 -6.07
N LEU A 332 -11.21 -32.39 -6.66
CA LEU A 332 -11.83 -31.06 -6.81
C LEU A 332 -13.10 -31.10 -7.69
N GLY A 333 -13.33 -32.21 -8.42
CA GLY A 333 -14.55 -32.47 -9.17
C GLY A 333 -15.73 -32.88 -8.29
N TYR A 334 -15.50 -33.31 -7.04
CA TYR A 334 -16.55 -33.71 -6.11
C TYR A 334 -17.31 -32.50 -5.57
N ALA A 335 -18.63 -32.62 -5.42
CA ALA A 335 -19.50 -31.57 -4.89
C ALA A 335 -19.03 -31.08 -3.50
N GLY A 336 -19.09 -29.78 -3.27
CA GLY A 336 -18.58 -29.12 -2.06
C GLY A 336 -17.15 -28.58 -2.19
N ASN A 337 -16.45 -28.86 -3.29
CA ASN A 337 -15.09 -28.34 -3.57
C ASN A 337 -15.10 -27.15 -4.55
N GLU A 338 -16.25 -26.55 -4.84
CA GLU A 338 -16.41 -25.52 -5.89
C GLU A 338 -15.50 -24.30 -5.67
N GLY A 339 -15.39 -23.80 -4.44
CA GLY A 339 -14.53 -22.67 -4.07
C GLY A 339 -13.05 -23.02 -3.94
N ASN A 340 -12.68 -24.30 -4.09
CA ASN A 340 -11.30 -24.78 -4.18
C ASN A 340 -10.85 -24.99 -5.64
N ARG A 341 -11.70 -24.66 -6.63
CA ARG A 341 -11.37 -24.65 -8.07
C ARG A 341 -11.15 -23.23 -8.58
N GLY A 342 -10.04 -23.00 -9.28
CA GLY A 342 -9.69 -21.69 -9.85
C GLY A 342 -8.23 -21.31 -9.59
N VAL A 343 -7.95 -20.00 -9.58
CA VAL A 343 -6.58 -19.51 -9.40
C VAL A 343 -6.23 -19.45 -7.92
N LYS A 344 -5.11 -20.02 -7.53
CA LYS A 344 -4.59 -20.04 -6.17
C LYS A 344 -3.32 -19.18 -6.10
N ILE A 345 -3.20 -18.41 -5.03
CA ILE A 345 -2.03 -17.56 -4.73
C ILE A 345 -1.30 -18.17 -3.53
N VAL A 346 -0.02 -18.47 -3.69
CA VAL A 346 0.85 -18.96 -2.60
C VAL A 346 2.17 -18.20 -2.58
N GLN A 347 2.80 -18.11 -1.41
CA GLN A 347 4.16 -17.60 -1.23
C GLN A 347 4.99 -18.57 -0.37
N PRO A 348 6.34 -18.59 -0.50
CA PRO A 348 7.20 -19.34 0.40
C PRO A 348 7.11 -18.80 1.83
N GLY A 349 7.31 -19.65 2.82
CA GLY A 349 7.13 -19.30 4.22
C GLY A 349 5.77 -19.73 4.76
N GLY A 350 5.46 -19.33 6.00
CA GLY A 350 4.37 -19.87 6.80
C GLY A 350 4.86 -20.00 8.24
N ALA A 351 4.53 -21.10 8.91
CA ALA A 351 5.06 -21.41 10.25
C ALA A 351 6.59 -21.55 10.24
N THR A 352 7.20 -21.92 9.11
CA THR A 352 8.65 -21.98 8.92
C THR A 352 9.06 -21.38 7.56
N PRO A 353 10.35 -21.05 7.34
CA PRO A 353 10.87 -20.67 6.01
C PRO A 353 10.77 -21.77 4.94
N ALA A 354 10.48 -23.02 5.33
CA ALA A 354 10.30 -24.18 4.47
C ALA A 354 8.82 -24.60 4.31
N SER A 355 7.89 -23.83 4.88
CA SER A 355 6.45 -23.93 4.64
C SER A 355 6.05 -23.29 3.30
N SER A 356 4.79 -23.46 2.90
CA SER A 356 4.13 -22.59 1.91
C SER A 356 2.90 -21.95 2.54
N LEU A 357 2.60 -20.70 2.16
CA LEU A 357 1.49 -19.93 2.74
C LEU A 357 0.47 -19.55 1.65
N ILE A 358 -0.75 -20.07 1.75
CA ILE A 358 -1.86 -19.70 0.86
C ILE A 358 -2.48 -18.37 1.25
N LEU A 359 -2.66 -17.51 0.23
CA LEU A 359 -3.31 -16.21 0.32
C LEU A 359 -4.72 -16.30 -0.27
N MET A 360 -5.71 -16.48 0.61
CA MET A 360 -7.09 -16.81 0.25
C MET A 360 -7.93 -15.57 -0.11
N PRO A 361 -9.03 -15.72 -0.90
CA PRO A 361 -9.98 -14.63 -1.18
C PRO A 361 -10.61 -13.97 0.05
N SER A 362 -10.64 -14.70 1.18
CA SER A 362 -10.96 -14.18 2.51
C SER A 362 -10.12 -14.93 3.53
N THR A 363 -9.26 -14.21 4.25
CA THR A 363 -8.43 -14.75 5.34
C THR A 363 -9.15 -14.77 6.68
N LYS A 364 -10.45 -14.44 6.77
CA LYS A 364 -11.17 -14.50 8.04
C LYS A 364 -11.14 -15.93 8.63
N PRO A 365 -10.85 -16.10 9.94
CA PRO A 365 -10.82 -17.41 10.56
C PRO A 365 -12.09 -18.24 10.31
N PHE A 366 -11.90 -19.48 9.86
CA PHE A 366 -12.97 -20.43 9.55
C PHE A 366 -12.94 -21.63 10.51
N SER A 367 -14.12 -22.14 10.85
CA SER A 367 -14.29 -23.30 11.74
C SER A 367 -14.07 -24.63 11.01
N GLY A 368 -13.71 -25.67 11.76
CA GLY A 368 -13.37 -26.99 11.21
C GLY A 368 -11.99 -27.06 10.56
N TYR A 369 -11.62 -28.24 10.07
CA TYR A 369 -10.30 -28.50 9.48
C TYR A 369 -10.20 -28.08 8.01
N TYR A 370 -11.28 -28.20 7.24
CA TYR A 370 -11.27 -28.00 5.78
C TYR A 370 -11.89 -26.68 5.38
N SER A 371 -11.16 -25.87 4.61
CA SER A 371 -11.70 -24.68 3.97
C SER A 371 -12.41 -25.04 2.66
N PRO A 372 -13.56 -24.42 2.34
CA PRO A 372 -14.21 -24.56 1.04
C PRO A 372 -13.69 -23.56 -0.01
N ASN A 373 -12.88 -22.56 0.36
CA ASN A 373 -12.64 -21.34 -0.45
C ASN A 373 -11.15 -20.96 -0.59
N HIS A 374 -10.32 -21.83 -1.18
CA HIS A 374 -8.90 -21.56 -1.46
C HIS A 374 -8.61 -20.92 -2.82
N ALA A 375 -9.57 -20.96 -3.76
CA ALA A 375 -9.37 -20.44 -5.10
C ALA A 375 -10.04 -19.07 -5.31
N TRP A 376 -9.30 -18.17 -5.94
CA TRP A 376 -9.76 -16.90 -6.50
C TRP A 376 -10.58 -17.18 -7.77
N PRO A 377 -11.89 -16.84 -7.78
CA PRO A 377 -12.76 -17.08 -8.93
C PRO A 377 -12.52 -16.06 -10.05
N ALA A 378 -13.04 -16.33 -11.25
CA ALA A 378 -13.03 -15.37 -12.34
C ALA A 378 -13.73 -14.03 -11.94
N GLY A 379 -13.17 -12.91 -12.38
CA GLY A 379 -13.58 -11.55 -12.00
C GLY A 379 -12.96 -11.04 -10.70
N SER A 380 -12.35 -11.89 -9.86
CA SER A 380 -11.70 -11.46 -8.63
C SER A 380 -10.30 -10.87 -8.87
N THR A 381 -9.75 -10.16 -7.88
CA THR A 381 -8.40 -9.59 -7.94
C THR A 381 -7.71 -9.68 -6.59
N PHE A 382 -6.64 -10.45 -6.53
CA PHE A 382 -5.68 -10.41 -5.44
C PHE A 382 -4.81 -9.14 -5.54
N THR A 383 -4.33 -8.61 -4.42
CA THR A 383 -3.41 -7.47 -4.37
C THR A 383 -2.40 -7.71 -3.27
N THR A 384 -1.10 -7.67 -3.59
CA THR A 384 -0.03 -7.78 -2.59
C THR A 384 -0.08 -6.60 -1.62
N HIS A 385 0.39 -6.76 -0.39
CA HIS A 385 0.38 -5.67 0.61
C HIS A 385 1.16 -4.45 0.10
N SER A 386 2.21 -4.68 -0.69
CA SER A 386 3.08 -3.72 -1.35
C SER A 386 2.54 -3.18 -2.67
N GLY A 387 1.87 -3.99 -3.49
CA GLY A 387 0.77 -3.54 -4.35
C GLY A 387 0.60 -4.07 -5.76
N THR A 388 1.39 -5.03 -6.22
CA THR A 388 1.09 -5.77 -7.45
C THR A 388 -0.34 -6.36 -7.39
N ARG A 389 -1.15 -6.12 -8.41
CA ARG A 389 -2.49 -6.72 -8.53
C ARG A 389 -2.47 -7.93 -9.45
N VAL A 390 -3.12 -9.01 -9.04
CA VAL A 390 -3.32 -10.22 -9.84
C VAL A 390 -4.82 -10.41 -10.07
N THR A 391 -5.30 -9.94 -11.22
CA THR A 391 -6.71 -10.07 -11.63
C THR A 391 -6.94 -11.39 -12.35
N VAL A 392 -7.92 -12.18 -11.90
CA VAL A 392 -8.32 -13.44 -12.52
C VAL A 392 -9.37 -13.14 -13.60
N ASN A 393 -8.93 -12.92 -14.85
CA ASN A 393 -9.84 -12.51 -15.92
C ASN A 393 -10.80 -13.64 -16.32
N SER A 394 -10.32 -14.89 -16.36
CA SER A 394 -11.13 -16.06 -16.73
C SER A 394 -10.62 -17.34 -16.06
N VAL A 395 -11.54 -18.28 -15.83
CA VAL A 395 -11.28 -19.65 -15.36
C VAL A 395 -12.13 -20.61 -16.19
N THR A 396 -11.51 -21.68 -16.68
CA THR A 396 -12.12 -22.80 -17.41
C THR A 396 -11.51 -24.11 -16.89
N ALA A 397 -12.06 -25.27 -17.29
CA ALA A 397 -11.51 -26.57 -16.87
C ALA A 397 -10.02 -26.73 -17.24
N ASP A 398 -9.62 -26.28 -18.43
CA ASP A 398 -8.30 -26.55 -19.02
C ASP A 398 -7.34 -25.35 -19.00
N SER A 399 -7.80 -24.18 -18.54
CA SER A 399 -6.99 -22.95 -18.47
C SER A 399 -7.60 -21.86 -17.60
N ALA A 400 -6.78 -20.90 -17.20
CA ALA A 400 -7.21 -19.63 -16.61
C ALA A 400 -6.34 -18.51 -17.18
N THR A 401 -6.88 -17.30 -17.33
CA THR A 401 -6.08 -16.14 -17.76
C THR A 401 -6.01 -15.14 -16.62
N VAL A 402 -4.79 -14.85 -16.15
CA VAL A 402 -4.52 -13.87 -15.09
C VAL A 402 -3.82 -12.65 -15.66
N THR A 403 -4.11 -11.46 -15.12
CA THR A 403 -3.44 -10.21 -15.46
C THR A 403 -2.68 -9.73 -14.24
N ILE A 404 -1.35 -9.68 -14.36
CA ILE A 404 -0.48 -9.11 -13.34
C ILE A 404 -0.25 -7.64 -13.72
N ASN A 405 -0.77 -6.75 -12.89
CA ASN A 405 -0.51 -5.33 -12.94
C ASN A 405 0.51 -4.99 -11.84
N ALA A 406 1.76 -4.81 -12.27
CA ALA A 406 2.90 -4.42 -11.47
C ALA A 406 3.33 -2.97 -11.79
N ASP A 407 2.38 -2.13 -12.20
CA ASP A 407 2.63 -0.72 -12.50
C ASP A 407 2.77 0.08 -11.20
N GLN A 408 3.96 0.67 -10.99
CA GLN A 408 4.24 1.48 -9.81
C GLN A 408 3.44 2.78 -9.79
N ALA A 409 2.84 3.23 -10.90
CA ALA A 409 1.90 4.34 -10.92
C ALA A 409 0.62 4.11 -10.08
N LEU A 410 0.34 2.86 -9.66
CA LEU A 410 -0.74 2.53 -8.72
C LEU A 410 -0.31 2.52 -7.23
N ARG A 411 0.98 2.70 -6.93
CA ARG A 411 1.53 2.66 -5.56
C ARG A 411 2.46 3.81 -5.20
N ALA A 412 2.95 4.56 -6.19
CA ALA A 412 3.42 5.91 -5.97
C ALA A 412 2.27 6.78 -5.43
N ARG A 413 2.64 7.70 -4.55
CA ARG A 413 1.91 8.95 -4.24
C ARG A 413 2.04 9.88 -5.51
N ILE A 414 1.73 11.20 -5.58
CA ILE A 414 1.98 12.11 -6.80
C ILE A 414 2.78 13.61 -6.81
N GLN A 415 4.10 14.06 -6.55
CA GLN A 415 4.93 14.89 -5.53
C GLN A 415 5.67 16.12 -6.11
N PHE A 416 5.89 17.25 -5.40
CA PHE A 416 6.49 18.51 -5.94
C PHE A 416 7.51 19.28 -5.01
N SER A 417 8.09 20.43 -5.44
CA SER A 417 8.82 21.49 -4.63
C SER A 417 9.18 22.74 -5.49
N VAL A 418 9.11 24.02 -5.06
CA VAL A 418 9.53 25.22 -5.90
C VAL A 418 10.80 25.94 -5.48
N GLY A 419 11.52 26.48 -6.47
CA GLY A 419 12.60 27.47 -6.39
C GLY A 419 12.85 28.11 -7.77
N ASP A 420 13.52 29.25 -7.87
CA ASP A 420 13.83 29.88 -9.19
C ASP A 420 14.98 29.21 -9.94
N PHE A 421 14.70 28.14 -10.70
CA PHE A 421 15.71 27.33 -11.39
C PHE A 421 16.12 27.89 -12.77
N ASN A 422 15.25 28.66 -13.42
CA ASN A 422 15.49 29.30 -14.71
C ASN A 422 16.03 30.74 -14.58
N GLY A 423 16.05 31.29 -13.38
CA GLY A 423 16.69 32.56 -13.03
C GLY A 423 15.92 33.80 -13.46
N ASP A 424 14.62 33.71 -13.77
CA ASP A 424 13.88 34.90 -14.22
C ASP A 424 13.48 35.86 -13.05
N GLY A 425 13.65 35.45 -11.78
CA GLY A 425 13.49 36.24 -10.53
C GLY A 425 12.32 35.80 -9.62
N ARG A 426 11.98 34.52 -9.71
CA ARG A 426 10.62 34.03 -9.99
C ARG A 426 10.63 32.49 -9.83
N ALA A 427 9.75 31.82 -9.08
CA ALA A 427 9.93 30.36 -8.90
C ALA A 427 9.28 29.37 -9.89
N ASP A 428 10.07 28.36 -10.14
CA ASP A 428 9.79 27.17 -10.91
C ASP A 428 9.52 26.03 -9.93
N VAL A 429 8.71 25.02 -10.27
CA VAL A 429 8.76 23.77 -9.51
C VAL A 429 10.01 22.96 -9.85
N ILE A 430 10.19 21.83 -9.18
CA ILE A 430 10.79 20.56 -9.62
C ILE A 430 10.04 19.39 -8.98
N SER A 431 10.15 18.21 -9.59
CA SER A 431 9.55 16.97 -9.10
C SER A 431 10.05 15.73 -9.86
N ARG A 432 9.57 14.53 -9.52
CA ARG A 432 10.14 13.24 -9.95
C ARG A 432 9.08 12.19 -10.28
N GLU A 433 9.25 11.56 -11.44
CA GLU A 433 8.39 10.50 -11.94
C GLU A 433 8.56 9.10 -11.36
N SER A 434 7.46 8.36 -11.44
CA SER A 434 7.36 6.90 -11.32
C SER A 434 8.07 6.16 -12.46
N ASP A 435 8.11 6.72 -13.68
CA ASP A 435 8.96 6.23 -14.77
C ASP A 435 10.47 6.54 -14.58
N GLY A 436 10.80 7.38 -13.60
CA GLY A 436 12.17 7.80 -13.30
C GLY A 436 12.67 8.99 -14.10
N SER A 437 11.82 9.73 -14.77
CA SER A 437 12.15 11.04 -15.29
C SER A 437 12.21 12.08 -14.16
N LEU A 438 13.18 13.01 -14.19
CA LEU A 438 13.09 14.29 -13.43
C LEU A 438 13.35 15.40 -14.40
N LEU A 439 12.58 16.46 -14.28
CA LEU A 439 12.26 17.25 -15.43
C LEU A 439 11.93 18.67 -14.88
N LEU A 440 12.60 19.72 -15.35
CA LEU A 440 12.53 21.03 -14.68
C LEU A 440 11.21 21.71 -14.97
N HIS A 441 10.77 22.50 -13.99
CA HIS A 441 9.42 22.98 -13.86
C HIS A 441 9.17 24.52 -13.93
N PRO A 442 9.59 25.29 -14.96
CA PRO A 442 9.59 26.76 -14.87
C PRO A 442 8.28 27.58 -14.88
N GLY A 443 8.41 28.86 -14.59
CA GLY A 443 7.38 29.83 -14.93
C GLY A 443 7.97 31.21 -15.18
N GLN A 444 7.22 32.27 -14.84
CA GLN A 444 7.49 33.73 -14.73
C GLN A 444 6.89 34.80 -13.63
N ALA A 445 5.78 35.34 -12.99
CA ALA A 445 4.32 35.50 -12.60
C ALA A 445 3.59 34.63 -11.62
N GLY A 446 3.22 35.11 -10.46
CA GLY A 446 2.15 36.09 -10.42
C GLY A 446 0.85 35.67 -11.12
N ASN A 447 0.42 34.41 -11.14
CA ASN A 447 0.78 33.19 -10.40
C ASN A 447 1.01 31.91 -11.32
N ARG A 448 1.07 32.09 -12.68
CA ARG A 448 1.38 31.26 -13.90
C ARG A 448 2.57 30.39 -13.69
N ILE A 449 2.76 29.54 -14.69
CA ILE A 449 3.82 28.58 -14.80
C ILE A 449 3.89 28.22 -16.35
N GLY A 450 4.73 27.35 -16.94
CA GLY A 450 4.85 27.11 -18.44
C GLY A 450 4.41 25.80 -19.22
N SER A 451 5.20 24.69 -19.37
CA SER A 451 5.17 23.49 -20.29
C SER A 451 6.16 22.42 -19.83
N PRO A 452 6.07 21.13 -20.17
CA PRO A 452 7.21 20.22 -20.09
C PRO A 452 8.48 20.37 -20.92
N VAL A 453 9.60 20.18 -20.19
CA VAL A 453 10.95 19.86 -20.65
C VAL A 453 11.55 18.87 -19.66
N LYS A 454 11.95 17.72 -20.20
CA LYS A 454 12.77 16.71 -19.55
C LYS A 454 14.21 17.24 -19.41
N VAL A 455 14.63 17.58 -18.20
CA VAL A 455 16.04 17.92 -17.88
C VAL A 455 16.85 16.72 -17.35
N GLY A 456 16.22 15.56 -17.20
CA GLY A 456 16.83 14.40 -16.57
C GLY A 456 16.03 13.09 -16.72
N THR A 457 16.76 11.98 -16.59
CA THR A 457 16.26 10.60 -16.71
C THR A 457 17.02 9.69 -15.76
N GLY A 458 16.39 8.62 -15.27
CA GLY A 458 17.00 7.71 -14.28
C GLY A 458 16.95 8.23 -12.83
N TRP A 459 16.08 9.20 -12.54
CA TRP A 459 15.86 9.79 -11.22
C TRP A 459 14.93 8.94 -10.32
N ASN A 460 14.38 7.83 -10.84
CA ASN A 460 13.70 6.83 -10.01
C ASN A 460 14.61 6.27 -8.91
N ILE A 461 15.93 6.27 -9.11
CA ILE A 461 16.93 5.90 -8.10
C ILE A 461 16.94 6.81 -6.86
N PHE A 462 16.42 8.04 -6.98
CA PHE A 462 16.28 8.98 -5.88
C PHE A 462 14.98 8.72 -5.11
N ASN A 463 15.02 8.79 -3.78
CA ASN A 463 13.85 8.59 -2.92
C ASN A 463 13.49 9.86 -2.12
N THR A 464 14.15 10.97 -2.39
CA THR A 464 13.85 12.31 -1.86
C THR A 464 14.41 13.35 -2.83
N VAL A 465 13.62 14.39 -3.12
CA VAL A 465 13.98 15.54 -3.97
C VAL A 465 13.51 16.81 -3.23
N LEU A 466 14.39 17.79 -3.08
CA LEU A 466 14.11 19.09 -2.47
C LEU A 466 14.66 20.20 -3.38
N GLY A 467 13.94 21.31 -3.48
CA GLY A 467 14.18 22.32 -4.52
C GLY A 467 13.86 23.76 -4.16
N ASN A 468 13.78 24.10 -2.87
CA ASN A 468 13.39 25.44 -2.41
C ASN A 468 14.54 26.29 -1.85
N GLY A 469 15.63 26.42 -2.61
CA GLY A 469 16.77 27.28 -2.28
C GLY A 469 17.91 27.29 -3.30
N ASP A 470 18.84 28.21 -3.12
CA ASP A 470 20.18 28.29 -3.73
C ASP A 470 21.19 27.72 -2.72
N PHE A 471 21.94 26.68 -3.09
CA PHE A 471 22.91 25.97 -2.24
C PHE A 471 24.38 26.16 -2.70
N ASP A 472 24.57 26.59 -3.96
CA ASP A 472 25.83 26.79 -4.67
C ASP A 472 26.35 28.24 -4.56
N GLY A 473 25.47 29.19 -4.25
CA GLY A 473 25.78 30.60 -3.99
C GLY A 473 25.80 31.51 -5.23
N ASP A 474 25.49 30.95 -6.40
CA ASP A 474 25.48 31.69 -7.67
C ASP A 474 24.17 32.46 -7.94
N ARG A 475 23.21 32.38 -6.99
CA ARG A 475 21.88 32.99 -6.98
C ARG A 475 20.86 32.38 -7.95
N ARG A 476 21.03 31.12 -8.32
CA ARG A 476 19.99 30.31 -8.98
C ARG A 476 19.54 29.18 -8.07
N ALA A 477 18.30 28.73 -8.20
CA ALA A 477 17.84 27.62 -7.38
C ALA A 477 18.51 26.31 -7.80
N ASP A 478 18.71 25.46 -6.80
CA ASP A 478 19.49 24.24 -6.85
C ASP A 478 18.67 23.04 -6.44
N VAL A 479 18.99 21.87 -7.00
CA VAL A 479 18.35 20.62 -6.61
C VAL A 479 19.27 19.75 -5.79
N ILE A 480 18.76 19.33 -4.64
CA ILE A 480 19.40 18.34 -3.79
C ILE A 480 18.56 17.08 -3.76
N THR A 481 19.22 15.96 -4.08
CA THR A 481 18.61 14.63 -4.10
C THR A 481 19.44 13.62 -3.34
N ARG A 482 18.75 12.60 -2.84
CA ARG A 482 19.36 11.44 -2.19
C ARG A 482 18.92 10.16 -2.88
N SER A 483 19.88 9.33 -3.28
CA SER A 483 19.63 7.99 -3.80
C SER A 483 19.34 6.99 -2.68
N SER A 484 18.73 5.84 -3.00
CA SER A 484 18.36 4.83 -2.00
C SER A 484 19.55 4.24 -1.23
N ASP A 485 20.74 4.23 -1.84
CA ASP A 485 22.03 3.87 -1.24
C ASP A 485 22.67 5.00 -0.39
N GLY A 486 22.10 6.21 -0.42
CA GLY A 486 22.52 7.32 0.43
C GLY A 486 23.64 8.20 -0.13
N VAL A 487 23.86 8.21 -1.44
CA VAL A 487 24.67 9.29 -2.06
C VAL A 487 23.82 10.57 -2.15
N LEU A 488 24.40 11.70 -1.74
CA LEU A 488 23.79 13.02 -1.86
C LEU A 488 24.36 13.74 -3.07
N TRP A 489 23.48 14.09 -4.00
CA TRP A 489 23.83 14.77 -5.25
C TRP A 489 23.23 16.18 -5.25
N LEU A 490 24.10 17.17 -5.40
CA LEU A 490 23.74 18.50 -5.82
C LEU A 490 23.74 18.51 -7.35
N TYR A 491 22.69 19.06 -7.92
CA TYR A 491 22.62 19.42 -9.33
C TYR A 491 22.60 20.95 -9.39
N PRO A 492 23.77 21.59 -9.60
CA PRO A 492 23.85 23.04 -9.60
C PRO A 492 23.00 23.63 -10.72
N GLY A 493 22.09 24.53 -10.38
CA GLY A 493 21.23 25.23 -11.33
C GLY A 493 22.07 26.05 -12.30
N ASN A 494 21.99 25.76 -13.60
CA ASN A 494 22.75 26.53 -14.59
C ASN A 494 22.20 27.94 -14.84
N GLY A 495 21.08 28.30 -14.18
CA GLY A 495 20.36 29.56 -14.35
C GLY A 495 19.77 29.81 -15.73
N ALA A 496 19.57 28.73 -16.49
CA ALA A 496 18.90 28.70 -17.78
C ALA A 496 17.92 27.52 -17.86
N GLY A 497 17.54 26.98 -16.71
CA GLY A 497 16.59 25.90 -16.60
C GLY A 497 17.14 24.50 -16.89
N GLY A 498 18.39 24.24 -16.55
CA GLY A 498 18.99 22.91 -16.52
C GLY A 498 20.05 22.82 -15.42
N PHE A 499 20.83 21.73 -15.43
CA PHE A 499 21.88 21.53 -14.44
C PHE A 499 23.26 21.50 -15.07
N LEU A 500 24.23 22.06 -14.34
CA LEU A 500 25.64 21.78 -14.57
C LEU A 500 25.94 20.30 -14.18
N PRO A 501 27.09 19.73 -14.61
CA PRO A 501 27.48 18.37 -14.24
C PRO A 501 27.38 18.16 -12.72
N ARG A 502 26.55 17.18 -12.32
CA ARG A 502 26.15 17.00 -10.91
C ARG A 502 27.36 16.81 -10.01
N LYS A 503 27.37 17.51 -8.88
CA LYS A 503 28.41 17.41 -7.85
C LYS A 503 27.99 16.34 -6.84
N GLN A 504 28.86 15.37 -6.56
CA GLN A 504 28.67 14.47 -5.43
C GLN A 504 29.05 15.22 -4.16
N ILE A 505 28.07 15.67 -3.39
CA ILE A 505 28.29 16.54 -2.21
C ILE A 505 28.24 15.78 -0.89
N GLY A 506 27.94 14.48 -0.92
CA GLY A 506 28.07 13.61 0.24
C GLY A 506 27.74 12.15 -0.05
N THR A 507 28.09 11.29 0.91
CA THR A 507 27.79 9.86 0.95
C THR A 507 27.38 9.48 2.37
N GLY A 508 26.67 8.37 2.56
CA GLY A 508 26.20 7.96 3.89
C GLY A 508 24.88 8.61 4.32
N TRP A 509 24.17 9.30 3.42
CA TRP A 509 22.93 10.02 3.71
C TRP A 509 21.69 9.13 3.86
N GLN A 510 21.82 7.82 3.64
CA GLN A 510 20.80 6.83 3.99
C GLN A 510 20.61 6.67 5.51
N ILE A 511 21.48 7.28 6.35
CA ILE A 511 21.26 7.41 7.80
C ILE A 511 20.17 8.45 8.16
N TYR A 512 19.63 9.19 7.19
CA TYR A 512 18.60 10.22 7.41
C TYR A 512 17.17 9.71 7.13
N LYS A 513 16.34 9.63 8.17
CA LYS A 513 14.91 9.25 8.10
C LYS A 513 14.08 10.25 7.31
N ARG A 514 14.39 11.54 7.44
CA ARG A 514 13.77 12.66 6.68
C ARG A 514 14.79 13.75 6.40
N MET A 515 14.57 14.46 5.29
CA MET A 515 15.30 15.67 4.93
C MET A 515 14.28 16.80 4.73
N ILE A 516 14.61 18.01 5.18
CA ILE A 516 13.71 19.18 5.18
C ILE A 516 14.54 20.41 4.77
N ALA A 517 14.02 21.24 3.86
CA ALA A 517 14.62 22.51 3.48
C ALA A 517 13.79 23.67 4.07
N PRO A 518 14.25 24.32 5.16
CA PRO A 518 13.51 25.38 5.87
C PRO A 518 13.67 26.79 5.28
N GLY A 519 14.49 26.95 4.23
CA GLY A 519 14.97 28.26 3.77
C GLY A 519 16.27 28.68 4.48
N ASP A 520 16.49 29.99 4.58
CA ASP A 520 17.62 30.57 5.32
C ASP A 520 17.35 30.55 6.84
N PHE A 521 17.97 29.59 7.53
CA PHE A 521 17.81 29.40 8.97
C PHE A 521 19.04 29.91 9.77
N THR A 522 20.15 30.11 9.07
CA THR A 522 21.39 30.74 9.52
C THR A 522 21.31 32.25 9.57
N GLY A 523 20.36 32.87 8.86
CA GLY A 523 20.22 34.33 8.75
C GLY A 523 21.37 35.00 8.00
N ASP A 524 22.20 34.22 7.29
CA ASP A 524 23.37 34.70 6.56
C ASP A 524 23.12 34.78 5.03
N GLY A 525 21.85 34.60 4.62
CA GLY A 525 21.38 34.73 3.25
C GLY A 525 21.48 33.47 2.41
N ARG A 526 21.63 32.28 3.03
CA ARG A 526 21.97 31.02 2.36
C ARG A 526 20.94 29.93 2.64
N ALA A 527 20.68 29.03 1.68
CA ALA A 527 19.74 27.94 1.94
C ALA A 527 20.39 26.84 2.81
N ASP A 528 19.73 26.54 3.93
CA ASP A 528 20.15 25.48 4.84
C ASP A 528 19.45 24.14 4.54
N LEU A 529 20.07 23.04 4.97
CA LEU A 529 19.45 21.72 4.93
C LEU A 529 19.36 21.10 6.32
N PHE A 530 18.19 20.55 6.65
CA PHE A 530 17.94 19.76 7.84
C PHE A 530 17.89 18.27 7.52
N GLY A 531 18.79 17.50 8.13
CA GLY A 531 18.74 16.05 8.14
C GLY A 531 18.29 15.51 9.51
N VAL A 532 17.15 14.82 9.56
CA VAL A 532 16.72 14.03 10.73
C VAL A 532 17.21 12.60 10.59
N ARG A 533 18.14 12.15 11.44
CA ARG A 533 18.66 10.77 11.43
C ARG A 533 17.64 9.76 11.94
N PHE A 534 17.85 8.49 11.60
CA PHE A 534 17.10 7.38 12.20
C PHE A 534 17.31 7.27 13.72
N ASP A 535 18.50 7.63 14.22
CA ASP A 535 18.82 7.77 15.66
C ASP A 535 18.13 8.98 16.34
N GLY A 536 17.46 9.85 15.58
CA GLY A 536 16.75 11.02 16.08
C GLY A 536 17.55 12.32 16.17
N THR A 537 18.84 12.31 15.86
CA THR A 537 19.63 13.54 15.82
C THR A 537 19.25 14.39 14.59
N LEU A 538 19.00 15.68 14.83
CA LEU A 538 18.75 16.67 13.78
C LEU A 538 20.04 17.46 13.53
N TRP A 539 20.51 17.39 12.29
CA TRP A 539 21.71 18.05 11.81
C TRP A 539 21.32 19.20 10.89
N LEU A 540 21.81 20.39 11.24
CA LEU A 540 21.92 21.51 10.33
C LEU A 540 23.18 21.33 9.49
N TYR A 541 22.96 21.24 8.19
CA TYR A 541 23.97 21.38 7.17
C TYR A 541 23.88 22.83 6.68
N ALA A 542 24.73 23.67 7.27
CA ALA A 542 24.72 25.11 7.02
C ALA A 542 25.31 25.42 5.63
N GLY A 543 24.60 26.18 4.81
CA GLY A 543 24.97 26.44 3.41
C GLY A 543 26.35 27.09 3.28
N ASN A 544 27.29 26.46 2.58
CA ASN A 544 28.61 27.08 2.37
C ASN A 544 28.64 28.09 1.21
N ALA A 545 27.58 28.15 0.39
CA ALA A 545 27.48 29.00 -0.81
C ALA A 545 28.65 28.77 -1.79
N ALA A 546 29.03 27.50 -1.95
CA ALA A 546 29.98 26.99 -2.95
C ALA A 546 29.61 25.55 -3.40
N GLY A 547 28.39 25.10 -3.13
CA GLY A 547 27.86 23.80 -3.54
C GLY A 547 28.16 22.68 -2.55
N GLY A 548 28.19 23.01 -1.26
CA GLY A 548 28.34 22.06 -0.17
C GLY A 548 27.93 22.69 1.16
N TYR A 549 28.41 22.09 2.25
CA TYR A 549 28.04 22.51 3.60
C TYR A 549 29.26 22.78 4.47
N LEU A 550 29.09 23.70 5.41
CA LEU A 550 29.99 23.81 6.54
C LEU A 550 29.88 22.54 7.41
N PRO A 551 30.89 22.20 8.24
CA PRO A 551 30.88 20.99 9.06
C PRO A 551 29.56 20.81 9.81
N ALA A 552 28.92 19.66 9.58
CA ALA A 552 27.53 19.42 9.98
C ALA A 552 27.32 19.65 11.48
N LYS A 553 26.45 20.60 11.82
CA LYS A 553 26.17 20.99 13.20
C LYS A 553 24.93 20.26 13.68
N GLN A 554 25.05 19.39 14.68
CA GLN A 554 23.86 18.88 15.36
C GLN A 554 23.16 20.05 16.08
N ILE A 555 21.91 20.33 15.72
CA ILE A 555 21.09 21.39 16.35
C ILE A 555 19.86 20.83 17.09
N GLY A 556 19.70 19.50 17.13
CA GLY A 556 18.66 18.86 17.92
C GLY A 556 18.84 17.34 18.07
N SER A 557 17.99 16.75 18.90
CA SER A 557 17.85 15.31 19.12
C SER A 557 16.39 14.95 19.44
N GLY A 558 16.01 13.68 19.31
CA GLY A 558 14.63 13.22 19.50
C GLY A 558 13.68 13.50 18.32
N TRP A 559 14.21 13.77 17.12
CA TRP A 559 13.43 14.14 15.93
C TRP A 559 12.90 12.96 15.12
N GLN A 560 13.37 11.74 15.38
CA GLN A 560 12.81 10.52 14.78
C GLN A 560 11.37 10.27 15.25
N ASN A 561 11.03 10.74 16.45
CA ASN A 561 9.74 10.55 17.14
C ASN A 561 8.63 11.51 16.67
N PHE A 562 8.82 12.23 15.55
CA PHE A 562 7.83 13.15 15.00
C PHE A 562 7.06 12.53 13.83
N THR A 563 5.74 12.38 13.96
CA THR A 563 4.85 11.85 12.90
C THR A 563 4.75 12.78 11.70
N ALA A 564 4.65 14.10 11.90
CA ALA A 564 4.53 15.09 10.82
C ALA A 564 5.29 16.39 11.16
N ILE A 565 6.34 16.70 10.40
CA ILE A 565 7.17 17.90 10.53
C ILE A 565 6.99 18.76 9.28
N THR A 566 6.89 20.08 9.43
CA THR A 566 6.91 21.00 8.29
C THR A 566 7.39 22.45 8.70
N PRO A 567 8.12 23.24 7.86
CA PRO A 567 8.91 24.46 8.25
C PRO A 567 8.37 25.83 8.81
N GLY A 568 7.87 25.93 10.05
CA GLY A 568 7.75 27.19 10.84
C GLY A 568 6.90 28.38 10.33
N GLY A 569 7.37 29.09 9.31
CA GLY A 569 6.72 30.26 8.70
C GLY A 569 6.78 31.55 9.52
N GLY A 570 6.03 32.56 9.09
CA GLY A 570 5.87 33.84 9.79
C GLY A 570 5.12 33.77 11.13
N PHE A 571 4.81 32.55 11.59
CA PHE A 571 3.96 32.22 12.72
C PHE A 571 4.46 32.79 14.07
N ALA A 572 5.76 33.09 14.19
CA ALA A 572 6.40 33.72 15.34
C ALA A 572 7.10 35.05 14.99
N GLY A 573 6.50 35.82 14.09
CA GLY A 573 7.16 36.91 13.41
C GLY A 573 8.06 36.41 12.28
N LYS A 574 8.86 37.31 11.70
CA LYS A 574 9.49 37.14 10.37
C LYS A 574 10.65 36.14 10.26
N LEU A 575 10.95 35.33 11.28
CA LEU A 575 12.09 34.40 11.27
C LEU A 575 11.62 32.94 11.06
N PRO A 576 12.19 32.19 10.10
CA PRO A 576 11.74 30.83 9.79
C PRO A 576 12.01 29.85 10.94
N GLY A 577 11.35 28.69 10.90
CA GLY A 577 11.44 27.67 11.95
C GLY A 577 10.95 26.30 11.47
N LEU A 578 10.49 25.45 12.38
CA LEU A 578 9.74 24.22 12.07
C LEU A 578 8.51 24.09 13.00
N MET A 579 7.40 23.52 12.53
CA MET A 579 6.41 22.89 13.41
C MET A 579 6.51 21.36 13.28
N ALA A 580 6.65 20.65 14.40
CA ALA A 580 6.81 19.20 14.45
C ALA A 580 5.77 18.56 15.39
N ARG A 581 5.00 17.60 14.88
CA ARG A 581 4.01 16.80 15.65
C ARG A 581 4.63 15.46 16.06
N GLY A 582 4.59 15.13 17.35
CA GLY A 582 5.07 13.87 17.92
C GLY A 582 4.24 12.63 17.55
N GLU A 583 4.73 11.47 17.98
CA GLU A 583 4.00 10.19 18.00
C GLU A 583 2.95 10.18 19.13
N ASP A 584 3.28 10.80 20.27
CA ASP A 584 2.33 11.21 21.33
C ASP A 584 1.30 12.26 20.86
N GLY A 585 1.48 12.83 19.67
CA GLY A 585 0.66 13.89 19.10
C GLY A 585 1.06 15.30 19.54
N THR A 586 2.16 15.50 20.27
CA THR A 586 2.51 16.86 20.71
C THR A 586 3.10 17.68 19.57
N LEU A 587 2.42 18.79 19.24
CA LEU A 587 2.88 19.78 18.28
C LEU A 587 3.79 20.79 18.97
N TYR A 588 5.00 20.95 18.44
CA TYR A 588 6.01 21.91 18.89
C TYR A 588 6.33 22.87 17.76
N LEU A 589 6.35 24.17 18.05
CA LEU A 589 7.09 25.14 17.25
C LEU A 589 8.55 25.09 17.67
N TYR A 590 9.41 25.17 16.68
CA TYR A 590 10.85 25.36 16.79
C TYR A 590 11.19 26.66 16.06
N PRO A 591 11.11 27.83 16.73
CA PRO A 591 11.44 29.10 16.09
C PRO A 591 12.93 29.13 15.79
N GLY A 592 13.34 29.51 14.59
CA GLY A 592 14.73 29.80 14.29
C GLY A 592 15.21 31.03 15.04
N ASN A 593 16.51 31.09 15.34
CA ASN A 593 17.12 32.30 15.91
C ASN A 593 17.55 33.32 14.85
N GLY A 594 17.65 32.92 13.57
CA GLY A 594 18.30 33.70 12.51
C GLY A 594 19.83 33.71 12.62
N ALA A 595 20.40 32.62 13.17
CA ALA A 595 21.82 32.41 13.46
C ALA A 595 22.15 30.91 13.63
N GLY A 596 21.48 30.02 12.89
CA GLY A 596 21.85 28.61 12.76
C GLY A 596 21.61 27.75 14.01
N ALA A 597 20.60 28.09 14.80
CA ALA A 597 20.06 27.26 15.87
C ALA A 597 18.56 27.55 16.08
N PHE A 598 17.84 26.64 16.72
CA PHE A 598 16.52 26.99 17.22
C PHE A 598 16.66 27.87 18.47
N ARG A 599 15.75 28.83 18.63
CA ARG A 599 15.39 29.35 19.96
C ARG A 599 14.76 28.21 20.76
N ALA A 600 14.56 28.40 22.06
CA ALA A 600 13.90 27.40 22.89
C ALA A 600 12.56 26.96 22.24
N ARG A 601 12.43 25.67 21.93
CA ARG A 601 11.24 25.15 21.24
C ARG A 601 10.00 25.45 22.08
N THR A 602 8.99 26.05 21.46
CA THR A 602 7.72 26.36 22.11
C THR A 602 6.77 25.20 21.82
N THR A 603 6.49 24.38 22.83
CA THR A 603 5.38 23.42 22.74
C THR A 603 4.09 24.18 22.43
N ILE A 604 3.45 23.88 21.30
CA ILE A 604 2.15 24.47 20.94
C ILE A 604 1.02 23.71 21.64
N GLY A 605 1.10 22.37 21.74
CA GLY A 605 0.18 21.56 22.55
C GLY A 605 0.14 20.07 22.20
N ALA A 606 -0.41 19.25 23.11
CA ALA A 606 -0.56 17.80 22.95
C ALA A 606 -1.74 17.39 22.03
N GLY A 607 -1.83 16.10 21.65
CA GLY A 607 -3.05 15.49 21.10
C GLY A 607 -3.34 15.66 19.59
N TRP A 608 -2.42 16.23 18.81
CA TRP A 608 -2.58 16.48 17.37
C TRP A 608 -2.53 15.23 16.47
N ASN A 609 -2.27 14.06 17.04
CA ASN A 609 -2.36 12.76 16.36
C ASN A 609 -3.80 12.30 16.09
N SER A 610 -4.81 13.01 16.64
CA SER A 610 -6.24 12.76 16.43
C SER A 610 -6.84 13.36 15.15
N PHE A 611 -6.11 14.21 14.42
CA PHE A 611 -6.58 14.92 13.23
C PHE A 611 -6.34 14.13 11.92
N ARG A 612 -7.34 14.15 11.03
CA ARG A 612 -7.44 13.42 9.74
C ARG A 612 -6.91 14.25 8.58
N ASP A 613 -7.53 15.41 8.34
CA ASP A 613 -7.13 16.37 7.30
C ASP A 613 -6.58 17.64 7.97
N LEU A 614 -5.58 18.28 7.33
CA LEU A 614 -5.07 19.59 7.71
C LEU A 614 -5.10 20.51 6.49
N LEU A 615 -5.90 21.57 6.57
CA LEU A 615 -6.18 22.58 5.56
C LEU A 615 -5.77 23.96 6.14
N GLY A 616 -4.52 24.35 6.03
CA GLY A 616 -4.10 25.66 6.52
C GLY A 616 -3.52 26.55 5.42
N GLY A 617 -3.56 27.85 5.68
CA GLY A 617 -3.04 28.87 4.78
C GLY A 617 -3.89 30.13 4.71
N GLN A 618 -5.21 29.97 4.61
CA GLN A 618 -6.15 31.09 4.51
C GLN A 618 -6.24 31.87 5.83
N ASP A 619 -6.54 33.17 5.72
CA ASP A 619 -6.95 34.02 6.83
C ASP A 619 -8.46 33.83 7.07
N PHE A 620 -8.81 32.87 7.92
CA PHE A 620 -10.21 32.58 8.28
C PHE A 620 -10.73 33.53 9.37
N THR A 621 -9.83 34.18 10.14
CA THR A 621 -10.16 35.13 11.21
C THR A 621 -10.25 36.60 10.77
N GLY A 622 -9.78 36.94 9.57
CA GLY A 622 -9.75 38.30 9.04
C GLY A 622 -8.74 39.21 9.75
N ASP A 623 -7.72 38.66 10.42
CA ASP A 623 -6.74 39.41 11.22
C ASP A 623 -5.41 39.70 10.48
N GLY A 624 -5.30 39.23 9.23
CA GLY A 624 -4.16 39.38 8.35
C GLY A 624 -3.09 38.28 8.48
N ARG A 625 -3.42 37.16 9.13
CA ARG A 625 -2.48 36.07 9.42
C ARG A 625 -2.98 34.72 8.91
N THR A 626 -2.10 33.72 8.98
CA THR A 626 -2.40 32.36 8.52
C THR A 626 -3.01 31.52 9.62
N ASP A 627 -4.19 30.96 9.34
CA ASP A 627 -4.91 30.06 10.23
C ASP A 627 -4.91 28.62 9.69
N VAL A 628 -5.10 27.64 10.60
CA VAL A 628 -5.02 26.21 10.25
C VAL A 628 -6.34 25.50 10.57
N LEU A 629 -7.08 25.10 9.53
CA LEU A 629 -8.36 24.39 9.63
C LEU A 629 -8.12 22.87 9.59
N VAL A 630 -8.64 22.11 10.55
CA VAL A 630 -8.34 20.67 10.68
C VAL A 630 -9.60 19.84 10.99
N THR A 631 -9.70 18.65 10.38
CA THR A 631 -10.74 17.65 10.69
C THR A 631 -10.18 16.54 11.59
N THR A 632 -11.02 15.83 12.35
CA THR A 632 -10.63 14.56 13.01
C THR A 632 -11.24 13.33 12.31
N GLY A 633 -10.68 12.16 12.60
CA GLY A 633 -11.28 10.89 12.17
C GLY A 633 -12.69 10.65 12.74
N ALA A 634 -13.02 11.32 13.85
CA ALA A 634 -14.34 11.35 14.48
C ALA A 634 -15.16 12.62 14.12
N GLY A 635 -14.82 13.29 13.02
CA GLY A 635 -15.64 14.36 12.43
C GLY A 635 -15.68 15.68 13.19
N THR A 636 -14.73 15.98 14.07
CA THR A 636 -14.56 17.34 14.61
C THR A 636 -13.91 18.22 13.55
N LEU A 637 -14.45 19.40 13.26
CA LEU A 637 -13.75 20.46 12.53
C LEU A 637 -13.36 21.57 13.51
N ALA A 638 -12.11 22.04 13.44
CA ALA A 638 -11.63 23.14 14.26
C ALA A 638 -10.62 23.99 13.50
N LEU A 639 -10.63 25.28 13.75
CA LEU A 639 -9.63 26.22 13.28
C LEU A 639 -8.67 26.57 14.42
N TYR A 640 -7.41 26.78 14.06
CA TYR A 640 -6.34 27.17 14.94
C TYR A 640 -5.72 28.46 14.40
N PRO A 641 -6.15 29.64 14.86
CA PRO A 641 -5.72 30.91 14.28
C PRO A 641 -4.31 31.33 14.71
N GLY A 642 -3.57 32.06 13.88
CA GLY A 642 -2.19 32.45 14.17
C GLY A 642 -2.06 33.65 15.13
N ASP A 643 -1.39 33.50 16.28
CA ASP A 643 -1.21 34.63 17.22
C ASP A 643 -0.08 35.62 16.83
N GLY A 644 0.66 35.30 15.76
CA GLY A 644 1.81 36.05 15.26
C GLY A 644 3.07 36.02 16.14
N ASN A 645 3.03 35.32 17.28
CA ASN A 645 4.07 35.25 18.30
C ASN A 645 4.56 33.81 18.57
N GLY A 646 4.13 32.84 17.75
CA GLY A 646 4.60 31.47 17.74
C GLY A 646 3.64 30.47 18.39
N ARG A 647 2.37 30.86 18.56
CA ARG A 647 1.31 30.02 19.10
C ARG A 647 0.07 30.18 18.25
N PHE A 648 -0.92 29.33 18.52
CA PHE A 648 -2.27 29.67 18.12
C PHE A 648 -2.86 30.67 19.10
N ALA A 649 -3.75 31.53 18.59
CA ALA A 649 -4.74 32.20 19.42
C ALA A 649 -5.69 31.16 20.05
N ALA A 650 -6.76 31.60 20.70
CA ALA A 650 -7.77 30.68 21.22
C ALA A 650 -8.31 29.80 20.08
N ARG A 651 -8.02 28.49 20.11
CA ARG A 651 -8.50 27.50 19.13
C ARG A 651 -10.01 27.63 18.97
N LEU A 652 -10.46 27.88 17.74
CA LEU A 652 -11.85 28.04 17.41
C LEU A 652 -12.44 26.68 17.04
N ALA A 653 -13.17 26.09 17.98
CA ALA A 653 -13.88 24.83 17.76
C ALA A 653 -15.11 25.09 16.87
N ILE A 654 -15.01 24.77 15.58
CA ILE A 654 -16.05 25.09 14.58
C ILE A 654 -17.23 24.12 14.66
N GLY A 655 -17.00 22.82 14.89
CA GLY A 655 -18.11 21.88 15.12
C GLY A 655 -17.73 20.40 15.07
N ALA A 656 -18.76 19.55 15.03
CA ALA A 656 -18.65 18.09 14.94
C ALA A 656 -19.57 17.53 13.84
N GLY A 657 -19.40 16.25 13.48
CA GLY A 657 -20.16 15.58 12.42
C GLY A 657 -19.61 15.78 11.00
N TRP A 658 -18.32 16.08 10.83
CA TRP A 658 -17.63 16.24 9.53
C TRP A 658 -17.06 14.94 8.94
N ASP A 659 -17.20 13.84 9.68
CA ASP A 659 -17.02 12.46 9.24
C ASP A 659 -18.14 12.01 8.28
N ARG A 660 -19.35 12.58 8.41
CA ARG A 660 -20.46 12.39 7.46
C ARG A 660 -20.18 12.93 6.05
N PHE A 661 -19.10 13.70 5.88
CA PHE A 661 -18.70 14.28 4.60
C PHE A 661 -17.55 13.47 3.99
N SER A 662 -17.75 13.00 2.76
CA SER A 662 -16.73 12.31 1.97
C SER A 662 -15.72 13.27 1.34
N GLN A 663 -16.02 14.57 1.32
CA GLN A 663 -15.16 15.61 0.78
C GLN A 663 -15.47 16.96 1.44
N VAL A 664 -14.42 17.70 1.77
CA VAL A 664 -14.43 19.10 2.20
C VAL A 664 -13.62 19.90 1.18
N LEU A 665 -14.09 21.10 0.82
CA LEU A 665 -13.57 21.93 -0.25
C LEU A 665 -13.53 23.40 0.20
N GLU A 666 -12.44 24.10 -0.12
CA GLU A 666 -12.43 25.58 -0.12
C GLU A 666 -13.42 26.09 -1.18
N ALA A 667 -14.17 27.15 -0.87
CA ALA A 667 -15.23 27.66 -1.75
C ALA A 667 -15.04 29.11 -2.23
N ASP A 668 -14.09 29.86 -1.64
CA ASP A 668 -13.94 31.32 -1.76
C ASP A 668 -15.17 32.06 -1.17
N ASP A 669 -15.31 33.38 -1.38
CA ASP A 669 -16.47 34.16 -0.93
C ASP A 669 -17.75 33.79 -1.71
N PHE A 670 -18.58 32.91 -1.13
CA PHE A 670 -19.74 32.32 -1.82
C PHE A 670 -21.05 33.06 -1.53
N ASP A 671 -21.13 33.88 -0.46
CA ASP A 671 -22.27 34.74 -0.15
C ASP A 671 -22.03 36.26 -0.10
N GLY A 672 -20.86 36.70 -0.57
CA GLY A 672 -20.58 38.08 -0.96
C GLY A 672 -20.28 39.02 0.20
N ASP A 673 -19.85 38.47 1.34
CA ASP A 673 -19.57 39.22 2.57
C ASP A 673 -18.08 39.54 2.77
N GLY A 674 -17.23 39.13 1.83
CA GLY A 674 -15.79 39.40 1.78
C GLY A 674 -14.92 38.38 2.53
N ARG A 675 -15.45 37.21 2.90
CA ARG A 675 -14.76 36.20 3.71
C ARG A 675 -14.71 34.83 3.01
N GLN A 676 -13.99 33.87 3.60
CA GLN A 676 -13.69 32.59 2.96
C GLN A 676 -14.65 31.48 3.41
N ASP A 677 -15.41 30.93 2.45
CA ASP A 677 -16.38 29.86 2.69
C ASP A 677 -15.81 28.46 2.46
N VAL A 678 -16.54 27.45 2.95
CA VAL A 678 -16.26 26.02 2.72
C VAL A 678 -17.49 25.31 2.16
N LEU A 679 -17.27 24.42 1.19
CA LEU A 679 -18.27 23.48 0.66
C LEU A 679 -17.99 22.06 1.19
N ALA A 680 -19.04 21.35 1.60
CA ALA A 680 -18.94 19.98 2.12
C ALA A 680 -19.99 19.05 1.48
N ARG A 681 -19.55 17.85 1.06
CA ARG A 681 -20.40 16.87 0.36
C ARG A 681 -20.50 15.56 1.14
N THR A 682 -21.73 15.05 1.33
CA THR A 682 -21.96 13.71 1.91
C THR A 682 -21.83 12.60 0.86
N PRO A 683 -21.54 11.34 1.26
CA PRO A 683 -21.57 10.20 0.34
C PRO A 683 -22.91 10.03 -0.40
N GLN A 684 -24.02 10.46 0.22
CA GLN A 684 -25.38 10.43 -0.32
C GLN A 684 -25.74 11.68 -1.14
N GLY A 685 -24.79 12.59 -1.37
CA GLY A 685 -24.94 13.70 -2.31
C GLY A 685 -25.74 14.91 -1.81
N ALA A 686 -25.76 15.15 -0.50
CA ALA A 686 -26.11 16.47 0.00
C ALA A 686 -24.88 17.38 -0.11
N LEU A 687 -25.05 18.57 -0.72
CA LEU A 687 -24.02 19.62 -0.78
C LEU A 687 -24.39 20.75 0.18
N TRP A 688 -23.46 21.10 1.05
CA TRP A 688 -23.60 22.08 2.11
C TRP A 688 -22.64 23.24 1.90
N LEU A 689 -23.15 24.46 2.00
CA LEU A 689 -22.33 25.66 2.15
C LEU A 689 -22.15 25.97 3.63
N HIS A 690 -20.92 26.30 3.99
CA HIS A 690 -20.51 26.78 5.29
C HIS A 690 -19.90 28.18 5.06
N PRO A 691 -20.70 29.26 5.12
CA PRO A 691 -20.20 30.59 4.81
C PRO A 691 -19.22 31.07 5.89
N GLY A 692 -18.14 31.76 5.52
CA GLY A 692 -17.19 32.33 6.45
C GLY A 692 -17.84 33.39 7.33
N ASN A 693 -17.40 33.51 8.59
CA ASN A 693 -17.85 34.59 9.48
C ASN A 693 -16.78 35.68 9.72
N GLY A 694 -15.65 35.61 9.01
CA GLY A 694 -14.50 36.52 9.16
C GLY A 694 -14.03 36.72 10.59
N SER A 695 -14.12 35.66 11.39
CA SER A 695 -13.66 35.57 12.77
C SER A 695 -13.39 34.10 13.15
N GLY A 696 -13.05 33.28 12.16
CA GLY A 696 -12.52 31.92 12.31
C GLY A 696 -13.55 30.83 12.61
N SER A 697 -14.79 31.03 12.18
CA SER A 697 -15.82 29.99 12.14
C SER A 697 -16.74 30.18 10.93
N PHE A 698 -17.73 29.31 10.79
CA PHE A 698 -18.74 29.41 9.74
C PHE A 698 -20.08 29.90 10.29
N GLN A 699 -20.81 30.63 9.46
CA GLN A 699 -22.21 30.97 9.63
C GLN A 699 -23.10 29.73 9.54
N ALA A 700 -24.42 29.89 9.68
CA ALA A 700 -25.38 28.79 9.66
C ALA A 700 -25.29 27.98 8.36
N ALA A 701 -24.73 26.77 8.47
CA ALA A 701 -24.47 25.90 7.32
C ALA A 701 -25.77 25.50 6.64
N ARG A 702 -25.90 25.82 5.35
CA ARG A 702 -27.12 25.59 4.56
C ARG A 702 -26.88 24.52 3.51
N GLN A 703 -27.80 23.54 3.42
CA GLN A 703 -27.79 22.60 2.31
C GLN A 703 -28.22 23.33 1.03
N ILE A 704 -27.25 23.69 0.19
CA ILE A 704 -27.52 24.38 -1.08
C ILE A 704 -27.93 23.41 -2.20
N GLY A 705 -27.79 22.09 -2.02
CA GLY A 705 -28.38 21.14 -2.95
C GLY A 705 -28.35 19.67 -2.56
N SER A 706 -29.01 18.85 -3.38
CA SER A 706 -29.12 17.39 -3.25
C SER A 706 -28.87 16.70 -4.60
N GLY A 707 -28.60 15.39 -4.59
CA GLY A 707 -28.28 14.62 -5.80
C GLY A 707 -26.79 14.67 -6.23
N TRP A 708 -25.91 15.26 -5.42
CA TRP A 708 -24.49 15.48 -5.75
C TRP A 708 -23.60 14.23 -5.68
N GLN A 709 -24.18 13.06 -5.43
CA GLN A 709 -23.57 11.74 -5.65
C GLN A 709 -23.81 11.22 -7.07
N GLY A 710 -24.80 11.77 -7.78
CA GLY A 710 -24.99 11.58 -9.22
C GLY A 710 -24.05 12.44 -10.07
N PHE A 711 -23.28 13.33 -9.45
CA PHE A 711 -22.23 14.12 -10.11
C PHE A 711 -20.84 13.55 -9.81
N ASP A 712 -20.14 13.17 -10.87
CA ASP A 712 -18.78 12.63 -10.80
C ASP A 712 -17.73 13.74 -10.67
N GLN A 713 -18.01 14.93 -11.22
CA GLN A 713 -17.18 16.13 -11.08
C GLN A 713 -18.02 17.36 -10.70
N VAL A 714 -17.44 18.19 -9.83
CA VAL A 714 -17.96 19.48 -9.35
C VAL A 714 -16.81 20.49 -9.34
N ILE A 715 -17.04 21.71 -9.82
CA ILE A 715 -16.07 22.81 -9.80
C ILE A 715 -16.74 24.15 -9.43
N ASN A 716 -16.00 25.04 -8.77
CA ASN A 716 -16.31 26.47 -8.73
C ASN A 716 -15.91 27.09 -10.09
N ALA A 717 -16.81 27.88 -10.68
CA ALA A 717 -16.66 28.52 -11.97
C ALA A 717 -16.63 30.05 -11.89
N GLY A 718 -16.68 30.67 -10.71
CA GLY A 718 -16.71 32.14 -10.58
C GLY A 718 -17.98 32.75 -11.20
N ASN A 719 -17.97 34.07 -11.42
CA ASN A 719 -19.12 34.79 -12.01
C ASN A 719 -19.24 34.47 -13.51
N PHE A 720 -19.95 33.39 -13.85
CA PHE A 720 -20.12 32.86 -15.21
C PHE A 720 -21.44 33.34 -15.85
N ASN A 721 -22.43 33.68 -15.02
CA ASN A 721 -23.71 34.23 -15.41
C ASN A 721 -23.80 35.77 -15.40
N GLY A 722 -22.79 36.46 -14.85
CA GLY A 722 -22.73 37.92 -14.75
C GLY A 722 -23.42 38.52 -13.51
N SER A 723 -24.11 37.76 -12.65
CA SER A 723 -24.87 38.31 -11.51
C SER A 723 -24.08 38.56 -10.23
N GLY A 724 -22.76 38.32 -10.23
CA GLY A 724 -21.85 38.86 -9.20
C GLY A 724 -21.40 37.89 -8.11
N GLY A 725 -21.69 36.59 -8.25
CA GLY A 725 -21.25 35.54 -7.30
C GLY A 725 -20.50 34.40 -7.98
N PRO A 726 -19.87 33.49 -7.21
CA PRO A 726 -19.22 32.30 -7.78
C PRO A 726 -20.21 31.18 -8.12
N ASP A 727 -20.50 31.00 -9.40
CA ASP A 727 -21.33 29.90 -9.91
C ASP A 727 -20.65 28.54 -9.74
N LEU A 728 -21.41 27.45 -9.53
CA LEU A 728 -20.87 26.08 -9.67
C LEU A 728 -21.22 25.49 -11.03
N VAL A 729 -20.39 24.54 -11.47
CA VAL A 729 -20.67 23.68 -12.63
C VAL A 729 -20.49 22.22 -12.23
N ALA A 730 -21.47 21.39 -12.61
CA ALA A 730 -21.52 19.97 -12.25
C ALA A 730 -21.92 19.11 -13.47
N ARG A 731 -21.30 17.93 -13.57
CA ARG A 731 -21.56 16.93 -14.62
C ARG A 731 -22.17 15.67 -14.03
N THR A 732 -23.20 15.13 -14.67
CA THR A 732 -23.69 13.76 -14.45
C THR A 732 -22.92 12.74 -15.29
N ALA A 733 -22.83 11.49 -14.83
CA ALA A 733 -22.12 10.41 -15.53
C ALA A 733 -22.65 10.10 -16.95
N ASP A 734 -23.89 10.50 -17.27
CA ASP A 734 -24.48 10.40 -18.63
C ASP A 734 -24.05 11.53 -19.58
N GLY A 735 -23.35 12.55 -19.07
CA GLY A 735 -22.83 13.67 -19.86
C GLY A 735 -23.75 14.88 -19.97
N SER A 736 -24.73 15.05 -19.09
CA SER A 736 -25.45 16.32 -18.95
C SER A 736 -24.61 17.30 -18.12
N LEU A 737 -24.33 18.50 -18.68
CA LEU A 737 -23.61 19.57 -17.97
C LEU A 737 -24.59 20.63 -17.46
N TRP A 738 -24.60 20.81 -16.14
CA TRP A 738 -25.49 21.74 -15.44
C TRP A 738 -24.67 22.87 -14.81
N MET A 739 -25.02 24.10 -15.16
CA MET A 739 -24.63 25.28 -14.40
C MET A 739 -25.58 25.44 -13.22
N TYR A 740 -25.02 25.71 -12.06
CA TYR A 740 -25.69 26.08 -10.82
C TYR A 740 -25.32 27.53 -10.49
N PRO A 741 -25.99 28.50 -11.13
CA PRO A 741 -25.67 29.91 -10.97
C PRO A 741 -26.02 30.41 -9.56
N THR A 742 -25.30 31.38 -9.00
CA THR A 742 -25.63 31.97 -7.68
C THR A 742 -26.11 33.42 -7.79
N ASP A 743 -26.77 33.87 -6.73
CA ASP A 743 -27.18 35.26 -6.55
C ASP A 743 -26.11 36.15 -5.89
N GLY A 744 -24.86 35.68 -5.79
CA GLY A 744 -23.81 36.33 -5.00
C GLY A 744 -24.13 36.41 -3.51
N ARG A 745 -25.07 35.58 -3.04
CA ARG A 745 -25.55 35.48 -1.66
C ARG A 745 -25.74 34.00 -1.27
N GLY A 746 -24.91 33.14 -1.86
CA GLY A 746 -24.82 31.70 -1.59
C GLY A 746 -26.13 30.94 -1.69
N ARG A 747 -27.00 31.29 -2.64
CA ARG A 747 -28.15 30.46 -3.06
C ARG A 747 -28.03 30.15 -4.54
N PHE A 748 -28.35 28.92 -4.93
CA PHE A 748 -28.48 28.61 -6.35
C PHE A 748 -29.77 29.18 -6.93
N LEU A 749 -29.60 29.96 -8.00
CA LEU A 749 -30.63 30.29 -8.96
C LEU A 749 -30.97 29.03 -9.80
N PRO A 750 -32.09 29.01 -10.56
CA PRO A 750 -32.52 27.82 -11.30
C PRO A 750 -31.41 27.23 -12.19
N ARG A 751 -31.03 25.97 -11.92
CA ARG A 751 -29.95 25.30 -12.66
C ARG A 751 -30.26 25.25 -14.16
N LYS A 752 -29.27 25.54 -14.99
CA LYS A 752 -29.41 25.62 -16.45
C LYS A 752 -28.62 24.48 -17.09
N LEU A 753 -29.28 23.69 -17.94
CA LEU A 753 -28.61 22.73 -18.80
C LEU A 753 -27.82 23.53 -19.84
N ILE A 754 -26.50 23.58 -19.69
CA ILE A 754 -25.59 24.34 -20.57
C ILE A 754 -24.94 23.44 -21.63
N GLY A 755 -25.09 22.11 -21.52
CA GLY A 755 -24.83 21.22 -22.64
C GLY A 755 -25.11 19.75 -22.36
N ILE A 756 -25.07 18.95 -23.43
CA ILE A 756 -25.24 17.50 -23.46
C ILE A 756 -24.07 16.86 -24.21
N GLY A 757 -23.81 15.57 -23.99
CA GLY A 757 -22.67 14.86 -24.60
C GLY A 757 -21.33 15.05 -23.86
N TRP A 758 -21.35 15.58 -22.63
CA TRP A 758 -20.15 15.91 -21.85
C TRP A 758 -19.47 14.73 -21.17
N GLN A 759 -20.00 13.51 -21.28
CA GLN A 759 -19.30 12.27 -20.91
C GLN A 759 -18.18 11.92 -21.89
N SER A 760 -18.16 12.56 -23.06
CA SER A 760 -17.00 12.54 -23.96
C SER A 760 -15.79 13.31 -23.41
N PHE A 761 -15.99 14.18 -22.40
CA PHE A 761 -14.92 14.86 -21.67
C PHE A 761 -14.48 14.05 -20.45
N THR A 762 -13.18 13.83 -20.27
CA THR A 762 -12.62 13.13 -19.09
C THR A 762 -12.41 14.06 -17.91
N ARG A 763 -12.16 15.35 -18.16
CA ARG A 763 -12.14 16.43 -17.16
C ARG A 763 -12.79 17.70 -17.70
N ILE A 764 -13.39 18.45 -16.77
CA ILE A 764 -13.90 19.81 -16.97
C ILE A 764 -13.17 20.74 -16.00
N LEU A 765 -12.89 21.96 -16.42
CA LEU A 765 -12.43 23.04 -15.55
C LEU A 765 -12.95 24.39 -16.05
N SER A 766 -12.97 25.37 -15.16
CA SER A 766 -13.20 26.79 -15.47
C SER A 766 -11.97 27.57 -15.00
N PRO A 767 -11.28 28.36 -15.85
CA PRO A 767 -10.06 29.07 -15.47
C PRO A 767 -10.27 30.49 -14.92
N GLY A 768 -11.39 31.15 -15.24
CA GLY A 768 -11.58 32.60 -15.15
C GLY A 768 -11.99 33.16 -16.51
N ASP A 769 -11.84 34.47 -16.72
CA ASP A 769 -11.93 35.05 -18.07
C ASP A 769 -10.68 34.69 -18.88
N PHE A 770 -10.89 33.79 -19.83
CA PHE A 770 -9.88 33.23 -20.72
C PHE A 770 -10.00 33.81 -22.14
N THR A 771 -11.09 34.52 -22.45
CA THR A 771 -11.35 35.14 -23.75
C THR A 771 -11.03 36.62 -23.81
N GLY A 772 -10.85 37.28 -22.66
CA GLY A 772 -10.58 38.71 -22.52
C GLY A 772 -11.83 39.59 -22.68
N ASP A 773 -13.04 39.01 -22.66
CA ASP A 773 -14.30 39.71 -22.90
C ASP A 773 -15.04 40.15 -21.61
N GLY A 774 -14.41 39.95 -20.45
CA GLY A 774 -14.90 40.33 -19.12
C GLY A 774 -15.79 39.28 -18.45
N ARG A 775 -15.85 38.05 -18.97
CA ARG A 775 -16.76 36.98 -18.52
C ARG A 775 -16.02 35.68 -18.29
N THR A 776 -16.48 34.90 -17.32
CA THR A 776 -15.81 33.63 -17.00
C THR A 776 -16.10 32.54 -18.05
N ASP A 777 -15.11 31.68 -18.30
CA ASP A 777 -15.15 30.62 -19.31
C ASP A 777 -15.14 29.19 -18.75
N ILE A 778 -15.40 28.20 -19.61
CA ILE A 778 -15.29 26.76 -19.32
C ILE A 778 -14.51 26.05 -20.42
N ILE A 779 -13.64 25.12 -20.01
CA ILE A 779 -12.84 24.26 -20.90
C ILE A 779 -13.10 22.79 -20.58
N GLY A 780 -13.48 22.03 -21.61
CA GLY A 780 -13.68 20.58 -21.55
C GLY A 780 -12.56 19.84 -22.29
N GLN A 781 -11.99 18.81 -21.66
CA GLN A 781 -10.97 17.94 -22.26
C GLN A 781 -11.54 16.58 -22.66
N THR A 782 -11.53 16.24 -23.94
CA THR A 782 -12.02 14.93 -24.42
C THR A 782 -11.04 13.78 -24.20
N GLY A 783 -11.55 12.53 -24.22
CA GLY A 783 -10.73 11.33 -24.06
C GLY A 783 -9.67 11.11 -25.16
N ASP A 784 -9.91 11.60 -26.37
CA ASP A 784 -8.94 11.72 -27.48
C ASP A 784 -8.01 12.94 -27.34
N GLY A 785 -8.22 13.77 -26.33
CA GLY A 785 -7.30 14.85 -25.96
C GLY A 785 -7.52 16.17 -26.67
N ARG A 786 -8.71 16.44 -27.21
CA ARG A 786 -9.02 17.78 -27.71
C ARG A 786 -9.50 18.65 -26.55
N LEU A 787 -8.96 19.87 -26.46
CA LEU A 787 -9.59 20.92 -25.68
C LEU A 787 -10.57 21.69 -26.53
N VAL A 788 -11.79 21.77 -26.02
CA VAL A 788 -12.82 22.66 -26.54
C VAL A 788 -13.08 23.73 -25.47
N LEU A 789 -12.76 24.96 -25.83
CA LEU A 789 -13.19 26.16 -25.11
C LEU A 789 -14.65 26.43 -25.45
N TYR A 790 -15.42 26.72 -24.42
CA TYR A 790 -16.79 27.18 -24.52
C TYR A 790 -16.83 28.58 -23.89
N PRO A 791 -16.69 29.65 -24.69
CA PRO A 791 -16.63 31.01 -24.15
C PRO A 791 -17.92 31.38 -23.42
N GLY A 792 -17.82 32.06 -22.28
CA GLY A 792 -18.96 32.52 -21.50
C GLY A 792 -19.74 33.60 -22.25
N ALA A 793 -21.05 33.43 -22.39
CA ALA A 793 -21.94 34.46 -22.93
C ALA A 793 -22.29 35.55 -21.89
N GLY A 794 -21.65 35.55 -20.71
CA GLY A 794 -21.93 36.47 -19.59
C GLY A 794 -23.37 36.42 -19.08
N THR A 795 -24.07 35.33 -19.39
CA THR A 795 -25.53 35.12 -19.20
C THR A 795 -25.83 33.63 -18.90
N GLY A 796 -24.82 32.91 -18.40
CA GLY A 796 -24.94 31.52 -17.98
C GLY A 796 -25.16 30.58 -19.16
N GLY A 797 -24.35 30.72 -20.20
CA GLY A 797 -24.46 29.97 -21.45
C GLY A 797 -23.20 30.18 -22.29
N PHE A 798 -23.13 29.52 -23.43
CA PHE A 798 -21.92 29.50 -24.25
C PHE A 798 -22.07 30.30 -25.55
N GLN A 799 -21.01 31.00 -25.93
CA GLN A 799 -20.81 31.51 -27.30
C GLN A 799 -20.39 30.35 -28.23
N ALA A 800 -20.00 30.66 -29.47
CA ALA A 800 -19.54 29.65 -30.42
C ALA A 800 -18.29 28.91 -29.90
N LYS A 801 -18.43 27.61 -29.57
CA LYS A 801 -17.34 26.78 -29.04
C LYS A 801 -16.16 26.69 -30.00
N LYS A 802 -14.94 26.77 -29.49
CA LYS A 802 -13.69 26.80 -30.25
C LYS A 802 -12.79 25.65 -29.80
N THR A 803 -12.25 24.87 -30.74
CA THR A 803 -11.18 23.92 -30.40
C THR A 803 -9.90 24.72 -30.20
N ILE A 804 -9.31 24.69 -29.00
CA ILE A 804 -8.11 25.48 -28.65
C ILE A 804 -6.89 24.60 -28.33
N GLY A 805 -7.02 23.28 -28.43
CA GLY A 805 -5.90 22.35 -28.26
C GLY A 805 -6.25 20.92 -28.67
N SER A 806 -5.22 20.11 -28.89
CA SER A 806 -5.28 18.68 -29.23
C SER A 806 -4.12 17.92 -28.60
N GLY A 807 -4.26 16.61 -28.39
CA GLY A 807 -3.24 15.78 -27.74
C GLY A 807 -3.14 15.94 -26.21
N TRP A 808 -4.16 16.51 -25.56
CA TRP A 808 -4.24 16.70 -24.10
C TRP A 808 -4.57 15.43 -23.31
N ASN A 809 -4.90 14.32 -23.97
CA ASN A 809 -5.20 13.02 -23.33
C ASN A 809 -4.00 12.42 -22.59
N ILE A 810 -2.79 12.92 -22.84
CA ILE A 810 -1.62 12.67 -22.00
C ILE A 810 -1.84 13.19 -20.56
N PHE A 811 -2.77 14.13 -20.30
CA PHE A 811 -3.02 14.73 -18.98
C PHE A 811 -3.76 13.81 -17.99
N ASN A 812 -3.25 13.66 -16.75
CA ASN A 812 -3.91 12.97 -15.63
C ASN A 812 -4.59 13.94 -14.63
N GLU A 813 -4.16 15.20 -14.54
CA GLU A 813 -4.75 16.19 -13.64
C GLU A 813 -4.58 17.61 -14.17
N VAL A 814 -5.61 18.43 -14.12
CA VAL A 814 -5.65 19.75 -14.75
C VAL A 814 -6.47 20.69 -13.88
N VAL A 815 -5.97 21.87 -13.58
CA VAL A 815 -6.57 22.80 -12.61
C VAL A 815 -6.62 24.23 -13.14
N ARG A 816 -7.60 25.00 -12.64
CA ARG A 816 -7.65 26.46 -12.75
C ARG A 816 -6.36 27.06 -12.23
N ALA A 817 -6.00 28.21 -12.79
CA ALA A 817 -4.93 29.03 -12.29
C ALA A 817 -5.40 30.46 -11.86
N ASN A 818 -6.39 31.10 -12.52
CA ASN A 818 -6.76 32.55 -12.40
C ASN A 818 -5.94 33.44 -13.37
N ASP A 819 -5.95 34.80 -13.26
CA ASP A 819 -4.92 35.63 -13.94
C ASP A 819 -3.60 35.29 -13.29
N PHE A 820 -2.94 34.38 -13.96
CA PHE A 820 -1.76 33.79 -13.48
C PHE A 820 -0.61 34.60 -14.12
N ASN A 821 -0.75 35.66 -14.94
CA ASN A 821 0.42 36.45 -15.37
C ASN A 821 0.56 37.82 -14.71
N GLY A 822 -0.51 38.45 -14.26
CA GLY A 822 -0.45 39.90 -14.16
C GLY A 822 -0.15 40.54 -15.53
N ASP A 823 -0.46 39.83 -16.62
CA ASP A 823 -0.80 40.43 -17.92
C ASP A 823 -2.30 40.70 -18.04
N GLY A 824 -3.09 40.25 -17.04
CA GLY A 824 -4.53 40.48 -16.94
C GLY A 824 -5.40 39.36 -17.51
N THR A 825 -4.85 38.19 -17.88
CA THR A 825 -5.60 37.13 -18.58
C THR A 825 -5.54 35.77 -17.85
N ALA A 826 -6.64 35.00 -17.81
CA ALA A 826 -6.72 33.79 -16.98
C ALA A 826 -6.11 32.51 -17.60
N ASP A 827 -5.89 31.48 -16.76
CA ASP A 827 -4.95 30.40 -17.06
C ASP A 827 -5.31 28.99 -16.55
N ILE A 828 -4.56 28.00 -17.06
CA ILE A 828 -4.75 26.56 -16.81
C ILE A 828 -3.44 25.81 -16.68
N ILE A 829 -3.28 25.03 -15.62
CA ILE A 829 -2.14 24.12 -15.38
C ILE A 829 -2.59 22.68 -15.67
N ALA A 830 -1.83 21.86 -16.42
CA ALA A 830 -2.21 20.52 -16.86
C ALA A 830 -1.06 19.48 -16.78
N ARG A 831 -1.14 18.56 -15.81
CA ARG A 831 -0.22 17.44 -15.59
C ARG A 831 -0.57 16.18 -16.34
N THR A 832 0.44 15.44 -16.81
CA THR A 832 0.29 14.08 -17.35
C THR A 832 0.30 12.95 -16.34
N TYR A 833 -0.03 11.77 -16.87
CA TYR A 833 0.26 10.47 -16.25
C TYR A 833 1.75 10.35 -15.88
N ASP A 834 2.67 10.71 -16.79
CA ASP A 834 4.11 10.92 -16.50
C ASP A 834 4.40 12.26 -15.77
N GLY A 835 3.49 12.72 -14.90
CA GLY A 835 3.60 13.92 -14.04
C GLY A 835 3.99 15.23 -14.74
N THR A 836 3.90 15.26 -16.06
CA THR A 836 4.38 16.25 -17.03
C THR A 836 3.41 17.44 -17.05
N LEU A 837 3.44 18.23 -15.96
CA LEU A 837 2.70 19.48 -15.66
C LEU A 837 3.01 20.64 -16.60
N TRP A 838 2.21 20.83 -17.65
CA TRP A 838 2.17 22.06 -18.44
C TRP A 838 1.42 23.17 -17.69
N LEU A 839 1.52 24.40 -18.18
CA LEU A 839 0.46 25.41 -18.12
C LEU A 839 0.26 25.90 -19.55
N TYR A 840 -0.77 26.68 -19.77
CA TYR A 840 -1.04 27.26 -21.06
C TYR A 840 -1.44 28.70 -20.79
N PRO A 841 -0.53 29.65 -21.03
CA PRO A 841 -0.79 31.05 -20.75
C PRO A 841 -1.99 31.50 -21.58
N GLY A 842 -2.99 32.09 -20.95
CA GLY A 842 -4.09 32.76 -21.63
C GLY A 842 -3.56 33.81 -22.58
N SER A 843 -4.20 33.94 -23.74
CA SER A 843 -3.93 35.02 -24.70
C SER A 843 -4.87 36.21 -24.54
N GLY A 844 -5.88 36.12 -23.67
CA GLY A 844 -7.00 37.06 -23.65
C GLY A 844 -7.73 37.16 -25.00
N ALA A 845 -7.70 36.09 -25.80
CA ALA A 845 -8.19 36.07 -27.19
C ALA A 845 -8.74 34.69 -27.62
N SER A 846 -9.43 34.00 -26.69
CA SER A 846 -10.03 32.67 -26.92
C SER A 846 -9.01 31.61 -27.37
N GLY A 847 -7.89 31.50 -26.66
CA GLY A 847 -6.83 30.55 -26.98
C GLY A 847 -5.64 30.69 -26.04
N PHE A 848 -4.71 29.75 -26.11
CA PHE A 848 -3.46 29.86 -25.38
C PHE A 848 -2.42 30.61 -26.22
N LEU A 849 -1.59 31.42 -25.57
CA LEU A 849 -0.26 31.76 -26.08
C LEU A 849 0.58 30.47 -26.18
N PRO A 850 1.77 30.51 -26.81
CA PRO A 850 2.73 29.42 -26.67
C PRO A 850 2.91 29.10 -25.18
N ARG A 851 2.61 27.85 -24.83
CA ARG A 851 2.91 27.28 -23.52
C ARG A 851 4.40 27.50 -23.22
N LYS A 852 4.79 28.43 -22.29
CA LYS A 852 6.19 28.63 -21.78
C LYS A 852 6.68 27.33 -21.14
N GLN A 853 7.78 27.22 -20.40
CA GLN A 853 8.28 25.99 -19.74
C GLN A 853 7.93 25.96 -18.23
N LEU A 854 7.46 24.83 -17.64
CA LEU A 854 6.80 24.45 -16.34
C LEU A 854 7.04 23.04 -15.88
N GLY A 855 7.52 22.13 -16.68
CA GLY A 855 7.86 20.81 -16.22
C GLY A 855 6.73 19.88 -15.75
N THR A 856 7.07 19.08 -14.76
CA THR A 856 7.20 17.66 -15.02
C THR A 856 7.79 16.86 -13.87
N GLY A 857 7.20 15.69 -13.59
CA GLY A 857 7.57 14.86 -12.45
C GLY A 857 6.58 14.91 -11.29
N TRP A 858 5.44 15.62 -11.43
CA TRP A 858 4.44 15.81 -10.37
C TRP A 858 3.73 14.46 -10.08
N ASN A 859 4.45 13.34 -9.78
CA ASN A 859 3.94 12.01 -9.44
C ASN A 859 4.62 11.13 -8.28
N ILE A 860 4.99 11.75 -7.11
CA ILE A 860 4.82 11.32 -5.64
C ILE A 860 4.01 12.11 -4.35
N TYR A 861 2.96 13.02 -3.98
CA TYR A 861 1.66 13.93 -4.16
C TYR A 861 0.29 13.71 -4.95
N LYS A 862 -0.83 13.24 -4.38
CA LYS A 862 -2.00 12.64 -5.09
C LYS A 862 -2.83 13.59 -5.98
N SER A 863 -2.88 14.87 -5.64
CA SER A 863 -3.61 15.90 -6.37
C SER A 863 -3.00 17.29 -6.17
N PHE A 864 -3.58 18.35 -6.75
CA PHE A 864 -3.22 19.76 -6.53
C PHE A 864 -4.34 20.75 -6.89
N VAL A 865 -4.21 22.02 -6.45
CA VAL A 865 -5.18 23.12 -6.69
C VAL A 865 -4.46 24.47 -6.75
N SER A 866 -4.96 25.45 -7.53
CA SER A 866 -4.43 26.83 -7.45
C SER A 866 -5.02 27.60 -6.27
N VAL A 867 -4.27 28.56 -5.72
CA VAL A 867 -4.76 29.56 -4.75
C VAL A 867 -4.47 30.99 -5.20
N GLY A 868 -5.30 31.93 -4.72
CA GLY A 868 -5.18 33.38 -4.97
C GLY A 868 -3.98 34.04 -4.29
N ARG A 869 -3.83 35.37 -4.45
CA ARG A 869 -2.76 36.20 -3.83
C ARG A 869 -2.74 35.94 -2.32
N PHE A 870 -1.75 35.17 -1.86
CA PHE A 870 -1.69 34.70 -0.49
C PHE A 870 -1.15 35.79 0.42
N THR A 871 -1.73 36.00 1.60
CA THR A 871 -1.47 37.17 2.45
C THR A 871 0.01 37.29 2.81
N GLY A 872 0.62 38.43 2.42
CA GLY A 872 2.08 38.67 2.49
C GLY A 872 2.80 38.65 1.14
N THR A 873 2.16 38.20 0.05
CA THR A 873 2.74 38.17 -1.30
C THR A 873 2.01 39.10 -2.27
N ALA A 874 2.77 39.87 -3.07
CA ALA A 874 2.20 40.73 -4.12
C ALA A 874 1.67 39.95 -5.34
N SER A 875 1.65 38.62 -5.27
CA SER A 875 1.35 37.73 -6.37
C SER A 875 0.91 36.36 -5.85
N PRO A 876 -0.13 35.80 -6.48
CA PRO A 876 -1.00 33.86 -6.06
C PRO A 876 -0.15 32.65 -5.68
N GLY A 877 -0.61 31.47 -6.09
CA GLY A 877 0.12 30.21 -6.01
C GLY A 877 -0.68 28.95 -6.39
N ILE A 878 -0.17 27.79 -5.99
CA ILE A 878 -0.84 26.47 -5.95
C ILE A 878 -0.68 25.88 -4.55
N ILE A 879 -1.68 25.15 -4.06
CA ILE A 879 -1.52 24.25 -2.92
C ILE A 879 -1.65 22.78 -3.37
N ALA A 880 -0.80 21.89 -2.86
CA ALA A 880 -0.74 20.52 -3.32
C ALA A 880 -0.72 19.45 -2.21
N PRO A 881 -1.73 18.56 -2.13
CA PRO A 881 -1.77 17.49 -1.13
C PRO A 881 -0.80 16.34 -1.45
N ALA A 882 0.32 16.35 -0.74
CA ALA A 882 1.07 15.16 -0.42
C ALA A 882 0.15 14.10 0.23
N PRO A 883 0.28 12.79 -0.06
CA PRO A 883 -0.83 11.85 0.19
C PRO A 883 -0.72 11.10 1.50
N ASP A 884 0.33 11.43 2.24
CA ASP A 884 0.39 11.42 3.70
C ASP A 884 -0.48 12.53 4.34
N GLY A 885 -1.13 13.37 3.53
CA GLY A 885 -2.16 14.34 3.94
C GLY A 885 -1.67 15.79 4.02
N ALA A 886 -0.42 16.09 3.67
CA ALA A 886 0.15 17.43 3.82
C ALA A 886 -0.04 18.28 2.56
N LEU A 887 -0.79 19.37 2.68
CA LEU A 887 -0.88 20.43 1.67
C LEU A 887 0.40 21.29 1.65
N TRP A 888 0.86 21.68 0.46
CA TRP A 888 2.09 22.46 0.25
C TRP A 888 1.81 23.69 -0.61
N LEU A 889 2.15 24.92 -0.18
CA LEU A 889 1.96 26.15 -0.99
C LEU A 889 3.18 26.53 -1.87
N TYR A 890 2.94 26.43 -3.16
CA TYR A 890 3.66 26.96 -4.33
C TYR A 890 3.23 28.42 -4.56
N SER A 891 3.64 29.41 -3.76
CA SER A 891 3.31 30.86 -3.96
C SER A 891 3.70 31.39 -5.36
N GLY A 892 3.37 32.61 -5.80
CA GLY A 892 3.59 33.16 -7.17
C GLY A 892 4.22 34.56 -7.27
N SER A 893 4.99 34.89 -8.33
CA SER A 893 5.91 36.07 -8.36
C SER A 893 5.52 37.48 -8.92
N GLY A 894 4.98 37.63 -10.14
CA GLY A 894 5.08 38.87 -10.96
C GLY A 894 4.68 38.93 -12.48
N ARG A 895 5.37 38.27 -13.46
CA ARG A 895 4.93 38.03 -14.89
C ARG A 895 5.50 36.72 -15.61
N GLY A 896 5.15 35.37 -15.71
CA GLY A 896 4.22 34.19 -15.30
C GLY A 896 4.63 32.81 -14.55
N THR A 897 5.05 32.67 -13.23
CA THR A 897 5.68 31.64 -12.28
C THR A 897 5.03 31.47 -10.86
N PHE A 898 5.38 30.39 -10.15
CA PHE A 898 5.52 30.43 -8.69
C PHE A 898 6.49 31.52 -8.12
N GLN A 899 6.72 31.59 -6.80
CA GLN A 899 7.59 32.52 -6.07
C GLN A 899 8.50 31.72 -5.16
N THR A 900 9.75 32.14 -4.98
CA THR A 900 10.77 31.32 -4.32
C THR A 900 10.34 31.04 -2.89
N ILE A 901 10.01 29.77 -2.64
CA ILE A 901 9.38 29.31 -1.41
C ILE A 901 10.29 29.58 -0.22
N VAL A 902 9.76 30.32 0.75
CA VAL A 902 10.11 30.18 2.17
C VAL A 902 8.86 29.69 2.90
N LEU A 903 8.45 28.48 2.54
CA LEU A 903 7.49 27.66 3.29
C LEU A 903 8.07 27.41 4.68
N ASN A 904 7.30 27.06 5.69
CA ASN A 904 5.99 26.39 5.72
C ASN A 904 5.30 26.78 7.04
N PRO A 905 4.71 25.83 7.79
CA PRO A 905 3.34 25.40 7.70
C PRO A 905 2.41 26.39 8.45
N ARG A 906 1.12 26.11 8.54
CA ARG A 906 0.46 24.85 8.21
C ARG A 906 -0.84 25.08 7.48
#